data_AF-A0AAE6QCH2-F1
#
_entry.id   AF-A0AAE6QCH2-F1
#
_cell.length_a   1.000
_cell.length_b   1.000
_cell.length_c   1.000
_cell.angle_alpha   90.00
_cell.angle_beta   90.00
_cell.angle_gamma   90.00
#
_symmetry.space_group_name_H-M   'P 1'
#
loop_
_entity.id
_entity.type
_entity.pdbx_description
1 polymer ?
#
loop_
_entity_poly.entity_id
_entity_poly.type
_entity_poly.pdbx_seq_one_letter_code
_entity_poly.pdbx_strand_id
1 'polypeptide(L)'
;MTRNPEIRPDLDEGIDRKVLSQLRNRFLSLNDGRYARALEGLSTRQQSVLTLLPLFFHVNHPLLPGYVSGSTPAGVSHYEPDTLALAEAQRLTRSFSYKARHGHPPQPIHGLFLMGSLGTLAQAEQSDMDVWVCHDSTLDTDAIAELRKKCQALEAWAATMGAEAHFFLIDPQRFRSGDRDSQLSSDDCGTTQHYLLLDEFYRTAIWLAGRTPMWWMVPVYEEQNYEEYTHTLLNKRFIRASEVLDLGPMSHIPPAEFVGAGLWQLFKGIESPYKSVLKLLLIEVYSSEHPRVQCLSLRFKQAVFANQLNLDELDPYVVVYRRIEEHLQARNEPERLELVRRSLYLKVNKKLSGSTRQRNIGWQRQLLERLTSEWGWDERHLALLDSRSQWKVRQVASERRALVNELNYSYRFQAQFAKTQRTADTPGARDLTILGRRLYAAFERKAGKVEFINPGIAPDLAEDTLTLVHSPNKREPGKHQWALYNGNLSIHEWPNFTPIKRSRELLELLTWCHRNTVIDSTTRLALHPGASDLSESELFNLLGALQQSIELPLPEVDDEALLKPSVPSEILLLINVGVDPLRHHRDLNILMTTERTDALSYAGVRENLVLTLDQITLNSWNETLVSRYDGPHALLDCMSELLGSLPVDGEQPRIQVRCFCHNRAPAIAQRVEELISTARLLLARRLNHRYLIQVQQQYHVLEIRPGQVGHVVVNSLPGLFKYLGEELPTYSPLHLDPQALDGHDLALILPFGQPECIQVFYRINEPDADLYVLDEHNSLWHQRVPYHDEQSLLLPLQRFFHSLVYRRGASLPLDNPSEPLSLETLYYQVLPSGPGLARRIEQRLAPTATDKPFYDVQAIIEEASPGQLNTTLYCDNSEFSELEYGDQLYAAVARQILGKRLEPQRYRCYITDLDISGLLDERHGQSILFLRHKAELEKLLNEAMDQA
;
A
#
# COMPACT_ATOMS: atom_id res chain seq x y z
N MET A 1 -31.43 -55.07 -25.67
CA MET A 1 -30.38 -54.16 -25.17
C MET A 1 -29.38 -54.98 -24.39
N THR A 2 -28.26 -55.34 -25.01
CA THR A 2 -27.15 -56.04 -24.37
C THR A 2 -26.50 -55.10 -23.36
N ARG A 3 -26.75 -55.33 -22.07
CA ARG A 3 -26.04 -54.66 -20.97
C ARG A 3 -24.56 -55.00 -21.13
N ASN A 4 -23.73 -54.03 -21.49
CA ASN A 4 -22.29 -54.21 -21.49
C ASN A 4 -21.83 -54.00 -20.03
N PRO A 5 -21.45 -55.06 -19.29
CA PRO A 5 -21.27 -54.98 -17.85
C PRO A 5 -20.05 -54.15 -17.44
N GLU A 6 -20.05 -53.75 -16.17
CA GLU A 6 -18.88 -53.21 -15.49
C GLU A 6 -17.72 -54.22 -15.60
N ILE A 7 -16.52 -53.73 -15.92
CA ILE A 7 -15.31 -54.54 -15.98
C ILE A 7 -14.64 -54.51 -14.61
N ARG A 8 -14.44 -55.67 -13.99
CA ARG A 8 -13.75 -55.85 -12.70
C ARG A 8 -12.64 -56.91 -12.83
N PRO A 9 -11.46 -56.55 -13.34
CA PRO A 9 -10.35 -57.48 -13.48
C PRO A 9 -9.81 -57.90 -12.10
N ASP A 10 -9.65 -59.20 -11.89
CA ASP A 10 -9.05 -59.77 -10.68
C ASP A 10 -7.80 -60.57 -11.08
N LEU A 11 -6.67 -60.31 -10.42
CA LEU A 11 -5.41 -61.02 -10.68
C LEU A 11 -5.48 -62.48 -10.24
N ASP A 12 -6.22 -62.78 -9.18
CA ASP A 12 -6.33 -64.11 -8.58
C ASP A 12 -7.26 -65.02 -9.39
N GLU A 13 -8.29 -64.47 -10.01
CA GLU A 13 -9.19 -65.18 -10.93
C GLU A 13 -8.63 -65.26 -12.38
N GLY A 14 -7.55 -64.52 -12.65
CA GLY A 14 -6.87 -64.46 -13.94
C GLY A 14 -7.38 -63.33 -14.84
N ILE A 15 -6.46 -62.56 -15.43
CA ILE A 15 -6.78 -61.43 -16.32
C ILE A 15 -6.68 -61.84 -17.80
N ASP A 16 -7.72 -61.56 -18.58
CA ASP A 16 -7.68 -61.68 -20.05
C ASP A 16 -7.17 -60.38 -20.69
N ARG A 17 -6.20 -60.48 -21.61
CA ARG A 17 -5.70 -59.35 -22.42
C ARG A 17 -6.83 -58.65 -23.19
N LYS A 18 -7.88 -59.38 -23.58
CA LYS A 18 -9.05 -58.78 -24.24
C LYS A 18 -9.78 -57.81 -23.32
N VAL A 19 -9.87 -58.12 -22.02
CA VAL A 19 -10.53 -57.26 -21.03
C VAL A 19 -9.74 -55.96 -20.83
N LEU A 20 -8.41 -56.04 -20.72
CA LEU A 20 -7.54 -54.85 -20.66
C LEU A 20 -7.62 -54.01 -21.93
N SER A 21 -7.68 -54.65 -23.11
CA SER A 21 -7.87 -53.94 -24.39
C SER A 21 -9.24 -53.25 -24.46
N GLN A 22 -10.30 -53.88 -23.96
CA GLN A 22 -11.62 -53.27 -23.87
C GLN A 22 -11.61 -52.04 -22.95
N LEU A 23 -10.97 -52.11 -21.78
CA LEU A 23 -10.81 -50.96 -20.88
C LEU A 23 -10.06 -49.81 -21.56
N ARG A 24 -8.93 -50.11 -22.22
CA ARG A 24 -8.17 -49.12 -22.98
C ARG A 24 -9.04 -48.45 -24.05
N ASN A 25 -9.84 -49.23 -24.79
CA ASN A 25 -10.72 -48.69 -25.82
C ASN A 25 -11.83 -47.81 -25.26
N ARG A 26 -12.35 -48.08 -24.05
CA ARG A 26 -13.33 -47.20 -23.39
C ARG A 26 -12.74 -45.82 -23.07
N PHE A 27 -11.52 -45.79 -22.53
CA PHE A 27 -10.80 -44.54 -22.30
C PHE A 27 -10.50 -43.81 -23.63
N LEU A 28 -9.99 -44.51 -24.64
CA LEU A 28 -9.68 -43.91 -25.94
C LEU A 28 -10.94 -43.35 -26.63
N SER A 29 -12.09 -44.01 -26.49
CA SER A 29 -13.36 -43.49 -27.01
C SER A 29 -13.75 -42.14 -26.37
N LEU A 30 -13.49 -41.96 -25.07
CA LEU A 30 -13.70 -40.67 -24.41
C LEU A 30 -12.67 -39.63 -24.86
N ASN A 31 -11.41 -40.06 -25.01
CA ASN A 31 -10.33 -39.22 -25.50
C ASN A 31 -10.66 -38.65 -26.88
N ASP A 32 -11.08 -39.49 -27.83
CA ASP A 32 -11.41 -39.09 -29.20
C ASP A 32 -12.59 -38.11 -29.22
N GLY A 33 -13.61 -38.37 -28.39
CA GLY A 33 -14.75 -37.46 -28.21
C GLY A 33 -14.35 -36.10 -27.65
N ARG A 34 -13.46 -36.07 -26.66
CA ARG A 34 -12.94 -34.81 -26.08
C ARG A 34 -11.99 -34.09 -27.03
N TYR A 35 -11.16 -34.80 -27.78
CA TYR A 35 -10.30 -34.22 -28.82
C TYR A 35 -11.14 -33.57 -29.94
N ALA A 36 -12.21 -34.22 -30.38
CA ALA A 36 -13.15 -33.64 -31.34
C ALA A 36 -13.83 -32.37 -30.80
N ARG A 37 -14.28 -32.39 -29.53
CA ARG A 37 -14.82 -31.20 -28.85
C ARG A 37 -13.78 -30.07 -28.73
N ALA A 38 -12.52 -30.43 -28.47
CA ALA A 38 -11.43 -29.48 -28.39
C ALA A 38 -11.25 -28.74 -29.71
N LEU A 39 -11.19 -29.48 -30.83
CA LEU A 39 -11.09 -28.91 -32.18
C LEU A 39 -12.30 -28.03 -32.53
N GLU A 40 -13.52 -28.44 -32.20
CA GLU A 40 -14.74 -27.66 -32.46
C GLU A 40 -14.70 -26.26 -31.81
N GLY A 41 -14.09 -26.16 -30.62
CA GLY A 41 -13.96 -24.90 -29.89
C GLY A 41 -12.76 -24.02 -30.31
N LEU A 42 -11.88 -24.50 -31.20
CA LEU A 42 -10.70 -23.77 -31.67
C LEU A 42 -10.94 -23.16 -33.05
N SER A 43 -10.30 -22.02 -33.32
CA SER A 43 -10.23 -21.45 -34.68
C SER A 43 -9.42 -22.35 -35.62
N THR A 44 -9.60 -22.22 -36.93
CA THR A 44 -8.87 -23.05 -37.92
C THR A 44 -7.34 -22.98 -37.77
N ARG A 45 -6.79 -21.81 -37.41
CA ARG A 45 -5.33 -21.66 -37.17
C ARG A 45 -4.88 -22.39 -35.91
N GLN A 46 -5.65 -22.28 -34.82
CA GLN A 46 -5.38 -22.99 -33.57
C GLN A 46 -5.57 -24.52 -33.74
N GLN A 47 -6.53 -24.96 -34.55
CA GLN A 47 -6.69 -26.38 -34.91
C GLN A 47 -5.44 -26.90 -35.64
N SER A 48 -4.87 -26.13 -36.58
CA SER A 48 -3.61 -26.49 -37.24
C SER A 48 -2.47 -26.63 -36.23
N VAL A 49 -2.39 -25.76 -35.21
CA VAL A 49 -1.42 -25.90 -34.10
C VAL A 49 -1.57 -27.26 -33.45
N LEU A 50 -2.75 -27.55 -32.90
CA LEU A 50 -3.00 -28.79 -32.15
C LEU A 50 -2.79 -30.05 -33.00
N THR A 51 -3.15 -30.00 -34.29
CA THR A 51 -2.97 -31.12 -35.25
C THR A 51 -1.49 -31.39 -35.52
N LEU A 52 -0.64 -30.36 -35.55
CA LEU A 52 0.76 -30.49 -35.95
C LEU A 52 1.72 -30.74 -34.80
N LEU A 53 1.31 -30.52 -33.54
CA LEU A 53 2.17 -30.74 -32.38
C LEU A 53 2.82 -32.14 -32.36
N PRO A 54 2.08 -33.25 -32.54
CA PRO A 54 2.70 -34.57 -32.58
C PRO A 54 3.77 -34.72 -33.67
N LEU A 55 3.53 -34.14 -34.85
CA LEU A 55 4.49 -34.15 -35.95
C LEU A 55 5.76 -33.38 -35.61
N PHE A 56 5.64 -32.20 -35.00
CA PHE A 56 6.79 -31.36 -34.65
C PHE A 56 7.68 -31.99 -33.59
N PHE A 57 7.13 -32.74 -32.63
CA PHE A 57 7.93 -33.53 -31.70
C PHE A 57 8.47 -34.83 -32.31
N HIS A 58 7.80 -35.38 -33.33
CA HIS A 58 8.25 -36.60 -34.00
C HIS A 58 9.39 -36.34 -35.01
N VAL A 59 9.36 -35.21 -35.73
CA VAL A 59 10.31 -34.87 -36.79
C VAL A 59 11.12 -33.63 -36.42
N ASN A 60 12.45 -33.77 -36.35
CA ASN A 60 13.36 -32.64 -36.25
C ASN A 60 13.86 -32.24 -37.65
N HIS A 61 13.35 -31.15 -38.21
CA HIS A 61 13.68 -30.72 -39.58
C HIS A 61 13.79 -29.19 -39.68
N PRO A 62 14.81 -28.62 -40.36
CA PRO A 62 15.04 -27.15 -40.47
C PRO A 62 13.90 -26.32 -41.10
N LEU A 63 12.89 -26.98 -41.66
CA LEU A 63 11.74 -26.34 -42.31
C LEU A 63 10.50 -26.34 -41.41
N LEU A 64 10.54 -27.07 -40.30
CA LEU A 64 9.42 -27.15 -39.37
C LEU A 64 9.68 -26.23 -38.17
N PRO A 65 8.62 -25.63 -37.61
CA PRO A 65 8.69 -24.93 -36.33
C PRO A 65 9.32 -25.80 -35.23
N GLY A 66 10.04 -25.16 -34.31
CA GLY A 66 10.70 -25.84 -33.19
C GLY A 66 12.04 -26.50 -33.52
N TYR A 67 12.56 -26.39 -34.76
CA TYR A 67 13.92 -26.83 -35.05
C TYR A 67 14.95 -25.93 -34.35
N VAL A 68 15.86 -26.54 -33.58
CA VAL A 68 16.95 -25.83 -32.89
C VAL A 68 18.28 -26.23 -33.51
N SER A 69 18.60 -27.53 -33.52
CA SER A 69 19.83 -28.08 -34.09
C SER A 69 19.60 -29.50 -34.62
N GLY A 70 20.59 -30.08 -35.30
CA GLY A 70 20.51 -31.47 -35.76
C GLY A 70 20.48 -32.51 -34.61
N SER A 71 20.94 -32.13 -33.41
CA SER A 71 21.00 -33.00 -32.23
C SER A 71 19.77 -32.92 -31.33
N THR A 72 18.82 -32.01 -31.62
CA THR A 72 17.60 -31.87 -30.82
C THR A 72 16.80 -33.17 -30.80
N PRO A 73 16.42 -33.70 -29.62
CA PRO A 73 15.65 -34.93 -29.52
C PRO A 73 14.33 -34.87 -30.29
N ALA A 74 14.04 -35.92 -31.07
CA ALA A 74 12.77 -36.07 -31.77
C ALA A 74 12.48 -37.53 -32.09
N GLY A 75 11.20 -37.87 -32.01
CA GLY A 75 10.68 -39.22 -32.21
C GLY A 75 9.69 -39.54 -31.11
N VAL A 76 8.40 -39.47 -31.45
CA VAL A 76 7.31 -39.84 -30.54
C VAL A 76 7.05 -41.34 -30.63
N SER A 77 7.00 -42.02 -29.49
CA SER A 77 6.78 -43.46 -29.38
C SER A 77 5.50 -43.88 -30.12
N HIS A 78 5.59 -44.90 -30.98
CA HIS A 78 4.42 -45.46 -31.70
C HIS A 78 3.56 -44.45 -32.50
N TYR A 79 4.07 -43.26 -32.81
CA TYR A 79 3.37 -42.27 -33.63
C TYR A 79 3.83 -42.34 -35.07
N GLU A 80 2.88 -42.38 -36.00
CA GLU A 80 3.09 -42.16 -37.42
C GLU A 80 2.18 -41.02 -37.89
N PRO A 81 2.71 -40.01 -38.61
CA PRO A 81 1.89 -38.92 -39.12
C PRO A 81 0.78 -39.41 -40.06
N ASP A 82 -0.45 -39.00 -39.80
CA ASP A 82 -1.56 -39.28 -40.69
C ASP A 82 -1.60 -38.34 -41.91
N THR A 83 -2.51 -38.61 -42.84
CA THR A 83 -2.64 -37.80 -44.06
C THR A 83 -3.02 -36.34 -43.77
N LEU A 84 -3.73 -36.09 -42.68
CA LEU A 84 -4.17 -34.75 -42.29
C LEU A 84 -2.98 -33.92 -41.79
N ALA A 85 -2.20 -34.45 -40.85
CA ALA A 85 -1.02 -33.80 -40.31
C ALA A 85 0.02 -33.51 -41.41
N LEU A 86 0.21 -34.44 -42.35
CA LEU A 86 1.10 -34.22 -43.50
C LEU A 86 0.60 -33.13 -44.45
N ALA A 87 -0.70 -33.08 -44.72
CA ALA A 87 -1.30 -32.03 -45.54
C ALA A 87 -1.20 -30.65 -44.87
N GLU A 88 -1.46 -30.56 -43.56
CA GLU A 88 -1.29 -29.32 -42.79
C GLU A 88 0.18 -28.87 -42.74
N ALA A 89 1.13 -29.80 -42.61
CA ALA A 89 2.55 -29.49 -42.63
C ALA A 89 2.99 -28.94 -44.00
N GLN A 90 2.47 -29.50 -45.09
CA GLN A 90 2.72 -29.00 -46.45
C GLN A 90 2.07 -27.63 -46.71
N ARG A 91 0.95 -27.32 -46.04
CA ARG A 91 0.34 -25.97 -46.09
C ARG A 91 1.23 -24.93 -45.42
N LEU A 92 1.88 -25.29 -44.30
CA LEU A 92 2.86 -24.42 -43.64
C LEU A 92 4.15 -24.28 -44.46
N THR A 93 4.65 -25.38 -45.02
CA THR A 93 5.89 -25.35 -45.81
C THR A 93 5.82 -26.30 -47.00
N ARG A 94 5.54 -25.74 -48.18
CA ARG A 94 5.34 -26.51 -49.43
C ARG A 94 6.53 -27.40 -49.82
N SER A 95 7.73 -27.02 -49.42
CA SER A 95 8.97 -27.78 -49.70
C SER A 95 9.22 -28.92 -48.71
N PHE A 96 8.41 -29.04 -47.66
CA PHE A 96 8.53 -30.15 -46.70
C PHE A 96 7.96 -31.43 -47.31
N SER A 97 8.76 -32.50 -47.26
CA SER A 97 8.35 -33.85 -47.64
C SER A 97 8.74 -34.81 -46.53
N TYR A 98 7.73 -35.49 -45.98
CA TYR A 98 7.95 -36.47 -44.92
C TYR A 98 8.64 -37.71 -45.48
N LYS A 99 9.72 -38.13 -44.82
CA LYS A 99 10.41 -39.38 -45.08
C LYS A 99 10.28 -40.25 -43.84
N ALA A 100 9.59 -41.37 -43.99
CA ALA A 100 9.48 -42.35 -42.93
C ALA A 100 10.88 -42.78 -42.47
N ARG A 101 11.10 -42.81 -41.15
CA ARG A 101 12.38 -43.25 -40.59
C ARG A 101 12.47 -44.77 -40.68
N HIS A 102 13.41 -45.28 -41.45
CA HIS A 102 13.65 -46.72 -41.56
C HIS A 102 14.47 -47.24 -40.36
N GLY A 103 14.18 -48.46 -39.90
CA GLY A 103 14.85 -49.11 -38.77
C GLY A 103 14.14 -48.91 -37.42
N HIS A 104 14.90 -48.95 -36.32
CA HIS A 104 14.44 -48.65 -34.96
C HIS A 104 15.05 -47.32 -34.49
N PRO A 105 14.63 -46.18 -35.05
CA PRO A 105 15.16 -44.88 -34.64
C PRO A 105 14.85 -44.62 -33.16
N PRO A 106 15.68 -43.85 -32.44
CA PRO A 106 15.38 -43.42 -31.09
C PRO A 106 14.01 -42.73 -31.02
N GLN A 107 13.21 -43.08 -30.01
CA GLN A 107 11.91 -42.47 -29.72
C GLN A 107 11.93 -41.83 -28.33
N PRO A 108 12.73 -40.76 -28.14
CA PRO A 108 12.96 -40.17 -26.82
C PRO A 108 11.74 -39.45 -26.24
N ILE A 109 10.68 -39.25 -27.03
CA ILE A 109 9.41 -38.68 -26.55
C ILE A 109 8.42 -39.84 -26.33
N HIS A 110 8.11 -40.10 -25.07
CA HIS A 110 7.24 -41.20 -24.67
C HIS A 110 5.75 -40.85 -24.84
N GLY A 111 5.34 -39.61 -24.60
CA GLY A 111 3.92 -39.23 -24.66
C GLY A 111 3.71 -37.73 -24.79
N LEU A 112 2.62 -37.37 -25.47
CA LEU A 112 2.13 -36.00 -25.59
C LEU A 112 0.70 -35.93 -25.08
N PHE A 113 0.46 -35.09 -24.08
CA PHE A 113 -0.86 -34.92 -23.47
C PHE A 113 -1.21 -33.46 -23.39
N LEU A 114 -2.39 -33.11 -23.88
CA LEU A 114 -2.99 -31.79 -23.68
C LEU A 114 -3.79 -31.81 -22.38
N MET A 115 -3.62 -30.80 -21.54
CA MET A 115 -4.29 -30.64 -20.26
C MET A 115 -5.16 -29.39 -20.20
N GLY A 116 -5.97 -29.28 -19.15
CA GLY A 116 -6.71 -28.07 -18.84
C GLY A 116 -8.13 -28.06 -19.41
N SER A 117 -8.56 -26.90 -19.90
CA SER A 117 -9.96 -26.65 -20.25
C SER A 117 -10.37 -27.12 -21.65
N LEU A 118 -9.43 -27.48 -22.52
CA LEU A 118 -9.75 -27.91 -23.89
C LEU A 118 -10.54 -29.24 -23.90
N GLY A 119 -11.52 -29.31 -24.80
CA GLY A 119 -12.45 -30.43 -24.91
C GLY A 119 -13.40 -30.56 -23.72
N THR A 120 -13.60 -29.47 -22.95
CA THR A 120 -14.52 -29.42 -21.80
C THR A 120 -15.54 -28.29 -21.92
N LEU A 121 -16.58 -28.32 -21.08
CA LEU A 121 -17.63 -27.31 -21.03
C LEU A 121 -17.04 -25.91 -20.81
N ALA A 122 -15.92 -25.81 -20.09
CA ALA A 122 -15.26 -24.55 -19.77
C ALA A 122 -14.24 -24.07 -20.81
N GLN A 123 -14.11 -24.75 -21.96
CA GLN A 123 -13.29 -24.26 -23.08
C GLN A 123 -13.84 -22.94 -23.62
N ALA A 124 -12.99 -21.93 -23.65
CA ALA A 124 -13.23 -20.66 -24.31
C ALA A 124 -12.26 -20.48 -25.49
N GLU A 125 -12.50 -19.48 -26.34
CA GLU A 125 -11.66 -19.19 -27.51
C GLU A 125 -10.22 -18.80 -27.11
N GLN A 126 -10.07 -18.22 -25.92
CA GLN A 126 -8.80 -17.79 -25.30
C GLN A 126 -8.24 -18.84 -24.33
N SER A 127 -8.74 -20.09 -24.35
CA SER A 127 -8.18 -21.15 -23.51
C SER A 127 -6.74 -21.50 -23.94
N ASP A 128 -5.86 -21.60 -22.96
CA ASP A 128 -4.46 -22.01 -23.03
C ASP A 128 -4.31 -23.50 -23.36
N MET A 129 -3.28 -23.83 -24.17
CA MET A 129 -2.89 -25.21 -24.50
C MET A 129 -1.70 -25.65 -23.63
N ASP A 130 -2.00 -26.24 -22.48
CA ASP A 130 -0.96 -26.84 -21.61
C ASP A 130 -0.61 -28.24 -22.11
N VAL A 131 0.62 -28.44 -22.57
CA VAL A 131 1.05 -29.71 -23.18
C VAL A 131 2.17 -30.36 -22.37
N TRP A 132 1.90 -31.54 -21.84
CA TRP A 132 2.92 -32.37 -21.20
C TRP A 132 3.68 -33.16 -22.26
N VAL A 133 4.98 -32.91 -22.32
CA VAL A 133 5.94 -33.61 -23.17
C VAL A 133 6.69 -34.61 -22.30
N CYS A 134 6.15 -35.83 -22.24
CA CYS A 134 6.76 -36.90 -21.46
C CYS A 134 7.95 -37.48 -22.23
N HIS A 135 9.16 -37.37 -21.69
CA HIS A 135 10.38 -37.82 -22.35
C HIS A 135 11.01 -39.04 -21.67
N ASP A 136 12.04 -39.59 -22.31
CA ASP A 136 12.86 -40.66 -21.75
C ASP A 136 13.73 -40.12 -20.61
N SER A 137 13.69 -40.78 -19.45
CA SER A 137 14.47 -40.44 -18.26
C SER A 137 15.99 -40.62 -18.47
N THR A 138 16.38 -41.30 -19.55
CA THR A 138 17.80 -41.51 -19.92
C THR A 138 18.38 -40.37 -20.76
N LEU A 139 17.59 -39.35 -21.12
CA LEU A 139 18.12 -38.16 -21.80
C LEU A 139 19.11 -37.41 -20.91
N ASP A 140 20.25 -37.03 -21.48
CA ASP A 140 21.23 -36.20 -20.80
C ASP A 140 20.76 -34.73 -20.67
N THR A 141 21.49 -33.96 -19.88
CA THR A 141 21.15 -32.55 -19.59
C THR A 141 21.16 -31.67 -20.83
N ASP A 142 22.03 -31.95 -21.80
CA ASP A 142 22.15 -31.18 -23.04
C ASP A 142 20.96 -31.45 -23.98
N ALA A 143 20.55 -32.70 -24.09
CA ALA A 143 19.36 -33.13 -24.82
C ALA A 143 18.09 -32.53 -24.21
N ILE A 144 17.96 -32.50 -22.89
CA ILE A 144 16.85 -31.83 -22.18
C ILE A 144 16.86 -30.33 -22.47
N ALA A 145 18.03 -29.68 -22.42
CA ALA A 145 18.16 -28.26 -22.73
C ALA A 145 17.75 -27.94 -24.19
N GLU A 146 18.16 -28.77 -25.15
CA GLU A 146 17.75 -28.65 -26.56
C GLU A 146 16.24 -28.85 -26.73
N LEU A 147 15.64 -29.82 -26.03
CA LEU A 147 14.20 -30.05 -26.04
C LEU A 147 13.43 -28.87 -25.42
N ARG A 148 13.96 -28.24 -24.37
CA ARG A 148 13.39 -27.03 -23.76
C ARG A 148 13.44 -25.83 -24.73
N LYS A 149 14.54 -25.62 -25.45
CA LYS A 149 14.61 -24.60 -26.52
C LYS A 149 13.61 -24.86 -27.64
N LYS A 150 13.43 -26.14 -28.02
CA LYS A 150 12.41 -26.54 -29.00
C LYS A 150 11.01 -26.20 -28.53
N CYS A 151 10.69 -26.47 -27.26
CA CYS A 151 9.43 -26.06 -26.65
C CYS A 151 9.21 -24.55 -26.78
N GLN A 152 10.16 -23.73 -26.32
CA GLN A 152 10.07 -22.26 -26.42
C GLN A 152 9.87 -21.77 -27.87
N ALA A 153 10.55 -22.37 -28.84
CA ALA A 153 10.38 -22.05 -30.25
C ALA A 153 8.98 -22.44 -30.78
N LEU A 154 8.38 -23.52 -30.26
CA LEU A 154 7.01 -23.91 -30.57
C LEU A 154 5.97 -23.00 -29.90
N GLU A 155 6.21 -22.52 -28.68
CA GLU A 155 5.36 -21.52 -28.00
C GLU A 155 5.31 -20.24 -28.82
N ALA A 156 6.48 -19.73 -29.22
CA ALA A 156 6.58 -18.55 -30.08
C ALA A 156 5.84 -18.74 -31.41
N TRP A 157 5.97 -19.92 -32.03
CA TRP A 157 5.24 -20.23 -33.26
C TRP A 157 3.73 -20.32 -33.04
N ALA A 158 3.27 -21.00 -31.99
CA ALA A 158 1.85 -21.11 -31.67
C ALA A 158 1.22 -19.72 -31.45
N ALA A 159 1.94 -18.80 -30.81
CA ALA A 159 1.50 -17.42 -30.63
C ALA A 159 1.26 -16.71 -31.97
N THR A 160 2.10 -16.94 -32.99
CA THR A 160 1.87 -16.40 -34.35
C THR A 160 0.59 -16.93 -35.01
N MET A 161 0.12 -18.10 -34.57
CA MET A 161 -1.11 -18.73 -35.03
C MET A 161 -2.33 -18.34 -34.20
N GLY A 162 -2.17 -17.48 -33.19
CA GLY A 162 -3.21 -17.07 -32.25
C GLY A 162 -3.55 -18.14 -31.20
N ALA A 163 -2.64 -19.09 -30.96
CA ALA A 163 -2.74 -20.07 -29.89
C ALA A 163 -1.76 -19.72 -28.76
N GLU A 164 -2.26 -19.62 -27.54
CA GLU A 164 -1.40 -19.60 -26.35
C GLU A 164 -1.12 -21.05 -25.94
N ALA A 165 0.14 -21.49 -26.06
CA ALA A 165 0.56 -22.85 -25.74
C ALA A 165 1.76 -22.81 -24.80
N HIS A 166 1.77 -23.71 -23.83
CA HIS A 166 2.82 -23.87 -22.83
C HIS A 166 3.24 -25.34 -22.78
N PHE A 167 4.54 -25.63 -22.93
CA PHE A 167 5.03 -27.01 -22.95
C PHE A 167 5.83 -27.34 -21.70
N PHE A 168 5.40 -28.39 -21.00
CA PHE A 168 6.01 -28.87 -19.76
C PHE A 168 6.74 -30.19 -20.02
N LEU A 169 8.06 -30.21 -19.80
CA LEU A 169 8.85 -31.43 -19.89
C LEU A 169 8.61 -32.28 -18.64
N ILE A 170 8.17 -33.52 -18.84
CA ILE A 170 7.87 -34.45 -17.75
C ILE A 170 8.77 -35.68 -17.89
N ASP A 171 9.53 -35.98 -16.84
CA ASP A 171 10.19 -37.27 -16.67
C ASP A 171 9.24 -38.21 -15.89
N PRO A 172 8.67 -39.25 -16.53
CA PRO A 172 7.69 -40.11 -15.85
C PRO A 172 8.25 -40.87 -14.64
N GLN A 173 9.53 -41.26 -14.66
CA GLN A 173 10.14 -42.00 -13.56
C GLN A 173 10.31 -41.09 -12.33
N ARG A 174 10.82 -39.88 -12.54
CA ARG A 174 10.97 -38.88 -11.47
C ARG A 174 9.63 -38.35 -10.98
N PHE A 175 8.67 -38.14 -11.89
CA PHE A 175 7.32 -37.74 -11.50
C PHE A 175 6.67 -38.81 -10.61
N ARG A 176 6.75 -40.09 -10.99
CA ARG A 176 6.20 -41.20 -10.19
C ARG A 176 6.81 -41.31 -8.78
N SER A 177 8.09 -41.02 -8.60
CA SER A 177 8.74 -41.06 -7.28
C SER A 177 8.39 -39.85 -6.40
N GLY A 178 7.68 -38.86 -6.94
CA GLY A 178 7.43 -37.59 -6.26
C GLY A 178 8.67 -36.68 -6.19
N ASP A 179 9.72 -36.97 -6.97
CA ASP A 179 10.91 -36.14 -7.05
C ASP A 179 10.57 -34.80 -7.72
N ARG A 180 10.88 -33.71 -7.01
CA ARG A 180 10.53 -32.35 -7.41
C ARG A 180 11.67 -31.73 -8.21
N ASP A 181 11.42 -31.36 -9.47
CA ASP A 181 12.32 -30.45 -10.19
C ASP A 181 12.02 -29.01 -9.76
N SER A 182 13.03 -28.35 -9.19
CA SER A 182 13.02 -26.94 -8.79
C SER A 182 13.08 -25.96 -9.98
N GLN A 183 12.63 -26.36 -11.17
CA GLN A 183 12.70 -25.56 -12.41
C GLN A 183 11.34 -25.45 -13.13
N LEU A 184 10.29 -25.13 -12.38
CA LEU A 184 9.08 -24.51 -12.92
C LEU A 184 9.11 -23.02 -12.54
N SER A 185 9.81 -22.18 -13.31
CA SER A 185 9.74 -20.71 -13.16
C SER A 185 8.35 -20.19 -13.58
N SER A 186 7.80 -19.07 -13.11
CA SER A 186 8.40 -17.90 -12.43
C SER A 186 7.65 -17.41 -11.17
N ASP A 187 6.61 -18.12 -10.70
CA ASP A 187 5.84 -17.77 -9.48
C ASP A 187 5.86 -18.96 -8.50
N ASP A 188 6.94 -19.08 -7.73
CA ASP A 188 7.43 -20.28 -7.02
C ASP A 188 6.55 -20.89 -5.88
N CYS A 189 5.22 -20.71 -5.90
CA CYS A 189 4.26 -21.42 -5.04
C CYS A 189 3.60 -22.65 -5.71
N GLY A 190 3.75 -22.82 -7.04
CA GLY A 190 3.20 -23.95 -7.79
C GLY A 190 3.94 -25.29 -7.59
N THR A 191 5.10 -25.28 -6.93
CA THR A 191 5.97 -26.44 -6.68
C THR A 191 5.43 -27.43 -5.61
N THR A 192 4.23 -27.19 -5.08
CA THR A 192 3.64 -27.91 -3.94
C THR A 192 2.49 -28.88 -4.28
N GLN A 193 2.14 -29.07 -5.56
CA GLN A 193 0.89 -29.74 -5.96
C GLN A 193 1.10 -30.99 -6.84
N HIS A 194 1.85 -32.00 -6.39
CA HIS A 194 2.09 -33.19 -7.22
C HIS A 194 0.81 -34.03 -7.43
N TYR A 195 0.14 -34.43 -6.34
CA TYR A 195 -1.03 -35.31 -6.42
C TYR A 195 -2.29 -34.59 -6.89
N LEU A 196 -2.48 -33.32 -6.50
CA LEU A 196 -3.62 -32.52 -7.00
C LEU A 196 -3.50 -32.26 -8.52
N LEU A 197 -2.28 -32.07 -9.02
CA LEU A 197 -2.02 -31.97 -10.46
C LEU A 197 -2.19 -33.33 -11.15
N LEU A 198 -1.81 -34.43 -10.52
CA LEU A 198 -2.05 -35.78 -11.05
C LEU A 198 -3.56 -36.12 -11.12
N ASP A 199 -4.35 -35.71 -10.11
CA ASP A 199 -5.81 -35.78 -10.16
C ASP A 199 -6.37 -34.97 -11.34
N GLU A 200 -5.81 -33.77 -11.59
CA GLU A 200 -6.12 -32.95 -12.77
C GLU A 200 -5.77 -33.62 -14.08
N PHE A 201 -4.57 -34.20 -14.16
CA PHE A 201 -4.11 -34.92 -15.33
C PHE A 201 -5.07 -36.07 -15.66
N TYR A 202 -5.37 -36.95 -14.69
CA TYR A 202 -6.22 -38.11 -14.96
C TYR A 202 -7.66 -37.78 -15.32
N ARG A 203 -8.21 -36.64 -14.87
CA ARG A 203 -9.56 -36.20 -15.28
C ARG A 203 -9.58 -35.37 -16.56
N THR A 204 -8.53 -34.59 -16.84
CA THR A 204 -8.54 -33.60 -17.96
C THR A 204 -7.66 -33.94 -19.14
N ALA A 205 -6.69 -34.84 -19.03
CA ALA A 205 -5.73 -35.09 -20.12
C ALA A 205 -6.43 -35.61 -21.38
N ILE A 206 -6.01 -35.07 -22.52
CA ILE A 206 -6.30 -35.56 -23.86
C ILE A 206 -4.97 -36.08 -24.43
N TRP A 207 -4.90 -37.39 -24.65
CA TRP A 207 -3.78 -38.05 -25.31
C TRP A 207 -3.73 -37.63 -26.78
N LEU A 208 -2.60 -37.04 -27.19
CA LEU A 208 -2.35 -36.59 -28.57
C LEU A 208 -1.56 -37.64 -29.37
N ALA A 209 -0.52 -38.21 -28.75
CA ALA A 209 0.34 -39.23 -29.35
C ALA A 209 1.22 -39.89 -28.30
N GLY A 210 1.83 -41.04 -28.64
CA GLY A 210 2.76 -41.72 -27.75
C GLY A 210 2.18 -42.93 -27.02
N ARG A 211 2.79 -43.23 -25.88
CA ARG A 211 2.34 -44.24 -24.91
C ARG A 211 1.12 -43.74 -24.15
N THR A 212 0.20 -44.63 -23.82
CA THR A 212 -1.02 -44.29 -23.06
C THR A 212 -0.82 -44.48 -21.54
N PRO A 213 -1.51 -43.74 -20.66
CA PRO A 213 -1.30 -43.85 -19.22
C PRO A 213 -1.64 -45.25 -18.70
N MET A 214 -0.70 -45.84 -17.95
CA MET A 214 -0.81 -47.19 -17.39
C MET A 214 -1.94 -47.29 -16.35
N TRP A 215 -2.17 -46.20 -15.64
CA TRP A 215 -3.15 -46.08 -14.56
C TRP A 215 -4.57 -46.49 -14.96
N TRP A 216 -4.97 -46.34 -16.22
CA TRP A 216 -6.29 -46.77 -16.71
C TRP A 216 -6.52 -48.29 -16.68
N MET A 217 -5.45 -49.08 -16.55
CA MET A 217 -5.52 -50.55 -16.55
C MET A 217 -5.52 -51.16 -15.15
N VAL A 218 -5.28 -50.35 -14.12
CA VAL A 218 -5.32 -50.76 -12.71
C VAL A 218 -6.73 -50.49 -12.19
N PRO A 219 -7.46 -51.42 -11.56
CA PRO A 219 -8.77 -51.13 -10.99
C PRO A 219 -8.69 -50.20 -9.77
N VAL A 220 -9.77 -49.46 -9.46
CA VAL A 220 -9.77 -48.52 -8.32
C VAL A 220 -9.57 -49.22 -6.97
N TYR A 221 -10.04 -50.46 -6.82
CA TYR A 221 -9.81 -51.26 -5.62
C TYR A 221 -8.36 -51.75 -5.47
N GLU A 222 -7.53 -51.64 -6.51
CA GLU A 222 -6.10 -52.00 -6.50
C GLU A 222 -5.18 -50.78 -6.41
N GLU A 223 -5.69 -49.56 -6.18
CA GLU A 223 -4.85 -48.35 -6.07
C GLU A 223 -3.84 -48.43 -4.92
N GLN A 224 -4.17 -49.15 -3.84
CA GLN A 224 -3.23 -49.37 -2.72
C GLN A 224 -2.13 -50.38 -3.08
N ASN A 225 -2.41 -51.31 -3.99
CA ASN A 225 -1.46 -52.33 -4.47
C ASN A 225 -0.92 -51.99 -5.87
N TYR A 226 -0.95 -50.73 -6.26
CA TYR A 226 -0.68 -50.28 -7.63
C TYR A 226 0.65 -50.80 -8.17
N GLU A 227 1.71 -50.74 -7.36
CA GLU A 227 3.04 -51.18 -7.77
C GLU A 227 3.11 -52.69 -8.06
N GLU A 228 2.53 -53.52 -7.20
CA GLU A 228 2.49 -54.97 -7.40
C GLU A 228 1.61 -55.34 -8.61
N TYR A 229 0.47 -54.67 -8.75
CA TYR A 229 -0.45 -54.89 -9.87
C TYR A 229 0.18 -54.53 -11.21
N THR A 230 0.78 -53.35 -11.31
CA THR A 230 1.47 -52.87 -12.53
C THR A 230 2.69 -53.73 -12.88
N HIS A 231 3.49 -54.12 -11.89
CA HIS A 231 4.60 -55.04 -12.05
C HIS A 231 4.14 -56.40 -12.60
N THR A 232 3.02 -56.91 -12.09
CA THR A 232 2.42 -58.17 -12.58
C THR A 232 1.95 -58.05 -14.03
N LEU A 233 1.27 -56.95 -14.38
CA LEU A 233 0.83 -56.70 -15.75
C LEU A 233 1.99 -56.67 -16.76
N LEU A 234 3.12 -56.05 -16.39
CA LEU A 234 4.31 -55.94 -17.24
C LEU A 234 5.08 -57.26 -17.33
N ASN A 235 5.40 -57.89 -16.19
CA ASN A 235 6.24 -59.10 -16.15
C ASN A 235 5.56 -60.32 -16.75
N LYS A 236 4.26 -60.50 -16.49
CA LYS A 236 3.46 -61.56 -17.13
C LYS A 236 3.09 -61.20 -18.59
N ARG A 237 3.57 -60.06 -19.10
CA ARG A 237 3.35 -59.56 -20.46
C ARG A 237 1.88 -59.46 -20.82
N PHE A 238 1.02 -59.07 -19.88
CA PHE A 238 -0.36 -58.70 -20.20
C PHE A 238 -0.41 -57.40 -21.01
N ILE A 239 0.55 -56.50 -20.77
CA ILE A 239 0.79 -55.26 -21.48
C ILE A 239 2.28 -55.09 -21.78
N ARG A 240 2.63 -54.26 -22.77
CA ARG A 240 4.02 -53.99 -23.14
C ARG A 240 4.49 -52.66 -22.56
N ALA A 241 5.69 -52.64 -21.99
CA ALA A 241 6.30 -51.42 -21.45
C ALA A 241 6.45 -50.30 -22.50
N SER A 242 6.66 -50.66 -23.77
CA SER A 242 6.76 -49.68 -24.86
C SER A 242 5.44 -48.99 -25.20
N GLU A 243 4.29 -49.54 -24.80
CA GLU A 243 2.95 -49.03 -25.15
C GLU A 243 2.34 -48.16 -24.03
N VAL A 244 2.95 -48.14 -22.84
CA VAL A 244 2.35 -47.57 -21.63
C VAL A 244 3.29 -46.57 -20.96
N LEU A 245 2.69 -45.58 -20.30
CA LEU A 245 3.40 -44.53 -19.56
C LEU A 245 2.88 -44.51 -18.13
N ASP A 246 3.76 -44.58 -17.14
CA ASP A 246 3.37 -44.67 -15.74
C ASP A 246 3.71 -43.37 -15.00
N LEU A 247 2.69 -42.71 -14.45
CA LEU A 247 2.80 -41.50 -13.64
C LEU A 247 2.45 -41.76 -12.16
N GLY A 248 2.16 -43.01 -11.80
CA GLY A 248 1.84 -43.41 -10.43
C GLY A 248 0.34 -43.41 -10.05
N PRO A 249 0.01 -43.90 -8.83
CA PRO A 249 -1.35 -44.04 -8.33
C PRO A 249 -1.94 -42.76 -7.74
N MET A 250 -3.26 -42.77 -7.49
CA MET A 250 -3.99 -41.74 -6.74
C MET A 250 -4.41 -42.24 -5.35
N SER A 251 -3.47 -42.76 -4.56
CA SER A 251 -3.76 -43.44 -3.30
C SER A 251 -3.80 -42.55 -2.07
N HIS A 252 -2.96 -41.49 -2.01
CA HIS A 252 -2.88 -40.58 -0.87
C HIS A 252 -2.44 -39.17 -1.29
N ILE A 253 -3.11 -38.15 -0.78
CA ILE A 253 -2.72 -36.73 -0.95
C ILE A 253 -2.21 -36.20 0.40
N PRO A 254 -0.95 -35.76 0.49
CA PRO A 254 -0.40 -35.16 1.69
C PRO A 254 -1.15 -33.87 2.08
N PRO A 255 -1.40 -33.60 3.39
CA PRO A 255 -2.05 -32.38 3.85
C PRO A 255 -1.43 -31.09 3.33
N ALA A 256 -0.10 -31.08 3.16
CA ALA A 256 0.65 -29.92 2.70
C ALA A 256 0.24 -29.46 1.29
N GLU A 257 -0.19 -30.39 0.42
CA GLU A 257 -0.62 -30.04 -0.94
C GLU A 257 -1.94 -29.26 -0.94
N PHE A 258 -2.87 -29.57 -0.04
CA PHE A 258 -4.12 -28.80 0.07
C PHE A 258 -3.86 -27.37 0.49
N VAL A 259 -2.95 -27.16 1.44
CA VAL A 259 -2.58 -25.84 1.92
C VAL A 259 -1.88 -25.06 0.79
N GLY A 260 -0.86 -25.66 0.15
CA GLY A 260 -0.15 -25.03 -0.97
C GLY A 260 -1.09 -24.67 -2.14
N ALA A 261 -1.97 -25.59 -2.52
CA ALA A 261 -2.97 -25.36 -3.56
C ALA A 261 -4.00 -24.29 -3.19
N GLY A 262 -4.51 -24.33 -1.95
CA GLY A 262 -5.47 -23.36 -1.45
C GLY A 262 -4.89 -21.95 -1.44
N LEU A 263 -3.65 -21.78 -0.97
CA LEU A 263 -2.94 -20.50 -0.98
C LEU A 263 -2.75 -19.96 -2.40
N TRP A 264 -2.32 -20.82 -3.33
CA TRP A 264 -2.14 -20.43 -4.73
C TRP A 264 -3.44 -19.98 -5.39
N GLN A 265 -4.54 -20.72 -5.17
CA GLN A 265 -5.83 -20.34 -5.74
C GLN A 265 -6.40 -19.09 -5.06
N LEU A 266 -6.11 -18.84 -3.78
CA LEU A 266 -6.48 -17.57 -3.12
C LEU A 266 -5.72 -16.40 -3.73
N PHE A 267 -4.43 -16.56 -4.02
CA PHE A 267 -3.61 -15.55 -4.70
C PHE A 267 -4.21 -15.20 -6.07
N LYS A 268 -4.40 -16.20 -6.95
CA LYS A 268 -5.00 -15.97 -8.27
C LYS A 268 -6.47 -15.54 -8.18
N GLY A 269 -7.16 -15.85 -7.09
CA GLY A 269 -8.54 -15.45 -6.82
C GLY A 269 -8.74 -13.96 -6.58
N ILE A 270 -7.68 -13.21 -6.23
CA ILE A 270 -7.73 -11.75 -6.09
C ILE A 270 -7.92 -11.07 -7.46
N GLU A 271 -7.42 -11.66 -8.55
CA GLU A 271 -7.49 -11.06 -9.90
C GLU A 271 -8.47 -11.79 -10.83
N SER A 272 -8.60 -13.10 -10.64
CA SER A 272 -9.45 -13.98 -11.45
C SER A 272 -10.38 -14.80 -10.55
N PRO A 273 -11.37 -14.14 -9.91
CA PRO A 273 -12.13 -14.74 -8.82
C PRO A 273 -12.94 -15.97 -9.25
N TYR A 274 -13.68 -15.91 -10.35
CA TYR A 274 -14.60 -16.99 -10.75
C TYR A 274 -13.90 -18.32 -11.08
N LYS A 275 -12.74 -18.29 -11.77
CA LYS A 275 -11.95 -19.50 -12.07
C LYS A 275 -11.42 -20.12 -10.77
N SER A 276 -10.95 -19.26 -9.87
CA SER A 276 -10.29 -19.66 -8.63
C SER A 276 -11.28 -20.21 -7.61
N VAL A 277 -12.50 -19.67 -7.52
CA VAL A 277 -13.56 -20.17 -6.62
C VAL A 277 -13.85 -21.66 -6.87
N LEU A 278 -13.99 -22.10 -8.11
CA LEU A 278 -14.25 -23.52 -8.41
C LEU A 278 -13.11 -24.42 -7.90
N LYS A 279 -11.86 -24.02 -8.11
CA LYS A 279 -10.69 -24.78 -7.65
C LYS A 279 -10.55 -24.73 -6.12
N LEU A 280 -10.80 -23.58 -5.49
CA LEU A 280 -10.76 -23.40 -4.04
C LEU A 280 -11.76 -24.30 -3.33
N LEU A 281 -13.01 -24.32 -3.79
CA LEU A 281 -14.02 -25.17 -3.16
C LEU A 281 -13.74 -26.65 -3.41
N LEU A 282 -13.19 -27.03 -4.56
CA LEU A 282 -12.76 -28.42 -4.76
C LEU A 282 -11.67 -28.82 -3.74
N ILE A 283 -10.70 -27.93 -3.50
CA ILE A 283 -9.66 -28.14 -2.49
C ILE A 283 -10.27 -28.21 -1.08
N GLU A 284 -11.27 -27.38 -0.77
CA GLU A 284 -12.03 -27.46 0.50
C GLU A 284 -12.71 -28.81 0.66
N VAL A 285 -13.41 -29.30 -0.38
CA VAL A 285 -14.05 -30.63 -0.37
C VAL A 285 -13.01 -31.70 -0.03
N TYR A 286 -11.90 -31.74 -0.77
CA TYR A 286 -10.84 -32.73 -0.52
C TYR A 286 -10.22 -32.60 0.87
N SER A 287 -9.97 -31.36 1.32
CA SER A 287 -9.41 -31.10 2.66
C SER A 287 -10.34 -31.56 3.78
N SER A 288 -11.66 -31.39 3.59
CA SER A 288 -12.68 -31.80 4.57
C SER A 288 -12.79 -33.32 4.74
N GLU A 289 -12.36 -34.08 3.74
CA GLU A 289 -12.42 -35.55 3.71
C GLU A 289 -11.09 -36.19 4.14
N HIS A 290 -10.02 -35.40 4.27
CA HIS A 290 -8.71 -35.89 4.68
C HIS A 290 -8.79 -36.64 6.03
N PRO A 291 -8.19 -37.85 6.16
CA PRO A 291 -7.28 -38.50 5.21
C PRO A 291 -7.96 -39.39 4.14
N ARG A 292 -9.27 -39.58 4.19
CA ARG A 292 -10.02 -40.48 3.29
C ARG A 292 -10.66 -39.71 2.15
N VAL A 293 -9.81 -39.05 1.36
CA VAL A 293 -10.23 -38.20 0.24
C VAL A 293 -10.79 -39.04 -0.91
N GLN A 294 -11.95 -38.66 -1.43
CA GLN A 294 -12.49 -39.24 -2.65
C GLN A 294 -12.09 -38.39 -3.86
N CYS A 295 -10.94 -38.70 -4.45
CA CYS A 295 -10.41 -38.00 -5.62
C CYS A 295 -11.36 -38.15 -6.83
N LEU A 296 -11.56 -37.06 -7.57
CA LEU A 296 -12.43 -37.04 -8.75
C LEU A 296 -11.92 -37.95 -9.86
N SER A 297 -10.60 -38.07 -10.05
CA SER A 297 -9.99 -39.02 -10.98
C SER A 297 -10.47 -40.45 -10.73
N LEU A 298 -10.52 -40.91 -9.47
CA LEU A 298 -11.00 -42.26 -9.12
C LEU A 298 -12.49 -42.44 -9.43
N ARG A 299 -13.33 -41.44 -9.14
CA ARG A 299 -14.76 -41.46 -9.50
C ARG A 299 -14.95 -41.50 -11.02
N PHE A 300 -14.18 -40.71 -11.75
CA PHE A 300 -14.16 -40.71 -13.20
C PHE A 300 -13.78 -42.10 -13.74
N LYS A 301 -12.72 -42.70 -13.21
CA LYS A 301 -12.26 -44.04 -13.58
C LYS A 301 -13.28 -45.13 -13.29
N GLN A 302 -13.95 -45.09 -12.14
CA GLN A 302 -15.06 -46.01 -11.83
C GLN A 302 -16.17 -45.94 -12.88
N ALA A 303 -16.55 -44.75 -13.34
CA ALA A 303 -17.55 -44.59 -14.39
C ALA A 303 -17.11 -45.20 -15.73
N VAL A 304 -15.85 -45.04 -16.13
CA VAL A 304 -15.29 -45.69 -17.33
C VAL A 304 -15.30 -47.22 -17.21
N PHE A 305 -14.93 -47.76 -16.05
CA PHE A 305 -14.99 -49.19 -15.75
C PHE A 305 -16.44 -49.72 -15.75
N ALA A 306 -17.40 -48.89 -15.36
CA ALA A 306 -18.84 -49.15 -15.43
C ALA A 306 -19.47 -48.91 -16.82
N ASN A 307 -18.66 -48.60 -17.85
CA ASN A 307 -19.11 -48.31 -19.21
C ASN A 307 -20.04 -47.07 -19.32
N GLN A 308 -19.92 -46.12 -18.40
CA GLN A 308 -20.64 -44.85 -18.42
C GLN A 308 -19.83 -43.82 -19.20
N LEU A 309 -19.89 -43.88 -20.54
CA LEU A 309 -19.02 -43.09 -21.43
C LEU A 309 -19.69 -41.82 -22.00
N ASN A 310 -20.70 -41.28 -21.32
CA ASN A 310 -21.35 -40.05 -21.78
C ASN A 310 -20.41 -38.85 -21.56
N LEU A 311 -20.04 -38.16 -22.64
CA LEU A 311 -19.12 -37.02 -22.60
C LEU A 311 -19.64 -35.81 -21.81
N ASP A 312 -20.96 -35.62 -21.69
CA ASP A 312 -21.53 -34.53 -20.91
C ASP A 312 -21.46 -34.81 -19.41
N GLU A 313 -21.78 -36.04 -19.02
CA GLU A 313 -21.75 -36.47 -17.61
C GLU A 313 -20.32 -36.60 -17.08
N LEU A 314 -19.39 -37.02 -17.96
CA LEU A 314 -17.95 -37.09 -17.68
C LEU A 314 -17.20 -35.84 -18.13
N ASP A 315 -17.88 -34.72 -18.38
CA ASP A 315 -17.17 -33.48 -18.61
C ASP A 315 -16.38 -33.08 -17.34
N PRO A 316 -15.07 -32.80 -17.42
CA PRO A 316 -14.26 -32.55 -16.23
C PRO A 316 -14.76 -31.39 -15.36
N TYR A 317 -15.35 -30.34 -15.95
CA TYR A 317 -15.90 -29.22 -15.17
C TYR A 317 -17.28 -29.54 -14.59
N VAL A 318 -18.08 -30.38 -15.25
CA VAL A 318 -19.35 -30.88 -14.70
C VAL A 318 -19.08 -31.77 -13.49
N VAL A 319 -18.11 -32.67 -13.58
CA VAL A 319 -17.74 -33.56 -12.47
C VAL A 319 -17.24 -32.76 -11.25
N VAL A 320 -16.42 -31.72 -11.48
CA VAL A 320 -16.00 -30.78 -10.42
C VAL A 320 -17.20 -30.06 -9.81
N TYR A 321 -18.07 -29.50 -10.64
CA TYR A 321 -19.28 -28.80 -10.18
C TYR A 321 -20.17 -29.70 -9.31
N ARG A 322 -20.49 -30.91 -9.79
CA ARG A 322 -21.36 -31.86 -9.06
C ARG A 322 -20.77 -32.24 -7.72
N ARG A 323 -19.45 -32.40 -7.65
CA ARG A 323 -18.76 -32.74 -6.41
C ARG A 323 -18.87 -31.63 -5.36
N ILE A 324 -18.73 -30.37 -5.81
CA ILE A 324 -18.92 -29.20 -4.94
C ILE A 324 -20.40 -29.05 -4.56
N GLU A 325 -21.33 -29.29 -5.50
CA GLU A 325 -22.77 -29.26 -5.26
C GLU A 325 -23.19 -30.26 -4.17
N GLU A 326 -22.76 -31.52 -4.27
CA GLU A 326 -23.00 -32.55 -3.25
C GLU A 326 -22.53 -32.09 -1.86
N HIS A 327 -21.33 -31.51 -1.77
CA HIS A 327 -20.75 -31.04 -0.52
C HIS A 327 -21.53 -29.87 0.10
N LEU A 328 -21.87 -28.85 -0.69
CA LEU A 328 -22.57 -27.66 -0.21
C LEU A 328 -24.03 -27.95 0.12
N GLN A 329 -24.69 -28.86 -0.62
CA GLN A 329 -26.04 -29.31 -0.29
C GLN A 329 -26.07 -30.08 1.03
N ALA A 330 -25.12 -30.99 1.26
CA ALA A 330 -25.03 -31.74 2.51
C ALA A 330 -24.84 -30.82 3.75
N ARG A 331 -24.28 -29.62 3.54
CA ARG A 331 -24.04 -28.62 4.58
C ARG A 331 -25.11 -27.53 4.65
N ASN A 332 -26.10 -27.56 3.75
CA ASN A 332 -27.15 -26.55 3.62
C ASN A 332 -26.60 -25.13 3.40
N GLU A 333 -25.67 -24.98 2.44
CA GLU A 333 -25.00 -23.72 2.10
C GLU A 333 -25.43 -23.18 0.70
N PRO A 334 -26.70 -22.78 0.50
CA PRO A 334 -27.26 -22.46 -0.82
C PRO A 334 -26.64 -21.21 -1.46
N GLU A 335 -26.24 -20.20 -0.66
CA GLU A 335 -25.64 -18.97 -1.19
C GLU A 335 -24.27 -19.23 -1.83
N ARG A 336 -23.45 -20.11 -1.22
CA ARG A 336 -22.16 -20.54 -1.76
C ARG A 336 -22.37 -21.38 -3.02
N LEU A 337 -23.38 -22.26 -3.03
CA LEU A 337 -23.71 -23.06 -4.20
C LEU A 337 -24.12 -22.17 -5.39
N GLU A 338 -24.90 -21.13 -5.15
CA GLU A 338 -25.27 -20.17 -6.19
C GLU A 338 -24.06 -19.37 -6.72
N LEU A 339 -23.08 -19.06 -5.87
CA LEU A 339 -21.81 -18.47 -6.32
C LEU A 339 -21.04 -19.44 -7.23
N VAL A 340 -20.99 -20.73 -6.91
CA VAL A 340 -20.34 -21.77 -7.73
C VAL A 340 -21.01 -21.90 -9.10
N ARG A 341 -22.35 -21.92 -9.15
CA ARG A 341 -23.13 -21.98 -10.40
C ARG A 341 -22.86 -20.78 -11.29
N ARG A 342 -22.91 -19.56 -10.73
CA ARG A 342 -22.55 -18.32 -11.46
C ARG A 342 -21.09 -18.34 -11.91
N SER A 343 -20.17 -18.81 -11.07
CA SER A 343 -18.74 -18.93 -11.42
C SER A 343 -18.51 -19.87 -12.60
N LEU A 344 -19.17 -21.04 -12.61
CA LEU A 344 -19.14 -21.96 -13.75
C LEU A 344 -19.71 -21.31 -15.01
N TYR A 345 -20.91 -20.73 -14.94
CA TYR A 345 -21.55 -20.07 -16.07
C TYR A 345 -20.69 -18.97 -16.69
N LEU A 346 -20.14 -18.09 -15.84
CA LEU A 346 -19.27 -16.98 -16.28
C LEU A 346 -17.91 -17.48 -16.78
N LYS A 347 -17.41 -18.62 -16.29
CA LYS A 347 -16.18 -19.26 -16.80
C LYS A 347 -16.39 -19.87 -18.19
N VAL A 348 -17.57 -20.44 -18.45
CA VAL A 348 -17.94 -21.01 -19.77
C VAL A 348 -18.09 -19.89 -20.80
N ASN A 349 -18.62 -18.73 -20.39
CA ASN A 349 -18.74 -17.53 -21.22
C ASN A 349 -19.51 -17.77 -22.54
N LYS A 350 -20.58 -18.57 -22.49
CA LYS A 350 -21.51 -18.81 -23.61
C LYS A 350 -22.88 -18.25 -23.24
N LYS A 351 -23.34 -17.24 -23.99
CA LYS A 351 -24.62 -16.57 -23.74
C LYS A 351 -25.80 -17.46 -24.08
N LEU A 352 -26.76 -17.56 -23.17
CA LEU A 352 -28.02 -18.30 -23.35
C LEU A 352 -29.21 -17.37 -23.62
N SER A 353 -29.15 -16.12 -23.15
CA SER A 353 -30.17 -15.09 -23.37
C SER A 353 -30.21 -14.62 -24.84
N GLY A 354 -31.42 -14.34 -25.32
CA GLY A 354 -31.68 -13.87 -26.68
C GLY A 354 -32.02 -14.96 -27.68
N SER A 355 -32.83 -14.61 -28.69
CA SER A 355 -33.31 -15.55 -29.72
C SER A 355 -32.20 -15.86 -30.73
N THR A 356 -31.38 -16.85 -30.47
CA THR A 356 -30.41 -17.31 -31.47
C THR A 356 -31.10 -18.27 -32.43
N ARG A 357 -31.61 -17.73 -33.54
CA ARG A 357 -31.96 -18.47 -34.78
C ARG A 357 -30.69 -19.04 -35.45
N GLN A 358 -29.81 -19.69 -34.70
CA GLN A 358 -28.65 -20.38 -35.27
C GLN A 358 -29.05 -21.82 -35.59
N ARG A 359 -28.83 -22.22 -36.85
CA ARG A 359 -29.19 -23.55 -37.38
C ARG A 359 -28.39 -24.71 -36.75
N ASN A 360 -27.29 -24.43 -36.04
CA ASN A 360 -26.48 -25.42 -35.32
C ASN A 360 -26.21 -24.91 -33.89
N ILE A 361 -26.90 -25.49 -32.90
CA ILE A 361 -26.67 -25.22 -31.48
C ILE A 361 -25.50 -26.12 -31.04
N GLY A 362 -24.32 -25.55 -30.77
CA GLY A 362 -23.13 -26.29 -30.32
C GLY A 362 -23.35 -27.03 -29.00
N TRP A 363 -22.61 -28.11 -28.77
CA TRP A 363 -22.81 -29.01 -27.63
C TRP A 363 -22.67 -28.32 -26.26
N GLN A 364 -21.72 -27.37 -26.11
CA GLN A 364 -21.51 -26.62 -24.86
C GLN A 364 -22.77 -25.85 -24.45
N ARG A 365 -23.48 -25.28 -25.43
CA ARG A 365 -24.72 -24.54 -25.19
C ARG A 365 -25.83 -25.46 -24.71
N GLN A 366 -26.02 -26.61 -25.36
CA GLN A 366 -27.04 -27.59 -24.96
C GLN A 366 -26.81 -28.12 -23.54
N LEU A 367 -25.55 -28.38 -23.18
CA LEU A 367 -25.18 -28.80 -21.84
C LEU A 367 -25.43 -27.70 -20.81
N LEU A 368 -25.07 -26.44 -21.13
CA LEU A 368 -25.31 -25.30 -20.24
C LEU A 368 -26.81 -25.00 -20.06
N GLU A 369 -27.63 -25.14 -21.11
CA GLU A 369 -29.10 -25.01 -21.05
C GLU A 369 -29.70 -26.07 -20.11
N ARG A 370 -29.21 -27.31 -20.16
CA ARG A 370 -29.61 -28.37 -19.23
C ARG A 370 -29.27 -28.01 -17.79
N LEU A 371 -28.01 -27.63 -17.52
CA LEU A 371 -27.56 -27.28 -16.17
C LEU A 371 -28.32 -26.08 -15.60
N THR A 372 -28.50 -25.01 -16.38
CA THR A 372 -29.24 -23.81 -15.94
C THR A 372 -30.72 -24.09 -15.68
N SER A 373 -31.33 -24.99 -16.46
CA SER A 373 -32.69 -25.47 -16.19
C SER A 373 -32.77 -26.27 -14.88
N GLU A 374 -31.77 -27.10 -14.57
CA GLU A 374 -31.71 -27.83 -13.29
C GLU A 374 -31.52 -26.90 -12.09
N TRP A 375 -30.78 -25.80 -12.27
CA TRP A 375 -30.57 -24.78 -11.24
C TRP A 375 -31.83 -23.95 -10.96
N GLY A 376 -32.80 -23.96 -11.87
CA GLY A 376 -34.03 -23.17 -11.78
C GLY A 376 -33.83 -21.69 -12.14
N TRP A 377 -32.81 -21.36 -12.93
CA TRP A 377 -32.59 -19.99 -13.40
C TRP A 377 -33.63 -19.59 -14.44
N ASP A 378 -34.15 -18.37 -14.30
CA ASP A 378 -35.08 -17.79 -15.26
C ASP A 378 -34.36 -16.97 -16.35
N GLU A 379 -35.10 -16.56 -17.37
CA GLU A 379 -34.54 -15.75 -18.47
C GLU A 379 -33.95 -14.41 -17.98
N ARG A 380 -34.46 -13.86 -16.86
CA ARG A 380 -33.97 -12.60 -16.30
C ARG A 380 -32.59 -12.78 -15.67
N HIS A 381 -32.38 -13.86 -14.95
CA HIS A 381 -31.08 -14.21 -14.38
C HIS A 381 -30.04 -14.43 -15.48
N LEU A 382 -30.40 -15.18 -16.52
CA LEU A 382 -29.52 -15.40 -17.68
C LEU A 382 -29.19 -14.10 -18.40
N ALA A 383 -30.18 -13.25 -18.67
CA ALA A 383 -29.97 -11.95 -19.29
C ALA A 383 -29.04 -11.05 -18.46
N LEU A 384 -29.15 -11.08 -17.12
CA LEU A 384 -28.26 -10.38 -16.22
C LEU A 384 -26.81 -10.87 -16.37
N LEU A 385 -26.57 -12.18 -16.28
CA LEU A 385 -25.21 -12.74 -16.40
C LEU A 385 -24.60 -12.52 -17.79
N ASP A 386 -25.40 -12.64 -18.85
CA ASP A 386 -24.95 -12.45 -20.24
C ASP A 386 -24.64 -10.98 -20.58
N SER A 387 -25.17 -10.06 -19.78
CA SER A 387 -24.87 -8.63 -19.84
C SER A 387 -23.62 -8.25 -19.03
N ARG A 388 -22.75 -9.21 -18.64
CA ARG A 388 -21.50 -8.94 -17.89
C ARG A 388 -20.66 -7.80 -18.45
N SER A 389 -20.56 -7.68 -19.77
CA SER A 389 -19.81 -6.60 -20.43
C SER A 389 -20.43 -5.19 -20.22
N GLN A 390 -21.68 -5.13 -19.78
CA GLN A 390 -22.43 -3.91 -19.46
C GLN A 390 -22.60 -3.71 -17.95
N TRP A 391 -22.02 -4.58 -17.12
CA TRP A 391 -22.11 -4.45 -15.67
C TRP A 391 -21.37 -3.22 -15.20
N LYS A 392 -22.12 -2.32 -14.55
CA LYS A 392 -21.56 -1.13 -13.89
C LYS A 392 -21.50 -1.34 -12.37
N VAL A 393 -21.06 -0.28 -11.68
CA VAL A 393 -20.74 -0.27 -10.23
C VAL A 393 -21.72 -1.06 -9.35
N ARG A 394 -23.03 -0.87 -9.53
CA ARG A 394 -24.04 -1.51 -8.67
C ARG A 394 -24.01 -3.04 -8.77
N GLN A 395 -23.94 -3.56 -9.98
CA GLN A 395 -23.90 -5.00 -10.21
C GLN A 395 -22.57 -5.57 -9.70
N VAL A 396 -21.46 -4.90 -10.04
CA VAL A 396 -20.12 -5.31 -9.58
C VAL A 396 -19.99 -5.31 -8.07
N ALA A 397 -20.55 -4.32 -7.37
CA ALA A 397 -20.53 -4.26 -5.91
C ALA A 397 -21.30 -5.42 -5.25
N SER A 398 -22.39 -5.87 -5.88
CA SER A 398 -23.14 -7.04 -5.41
C SER A 398 -22.32 -8.33 -5.57
N GLU A 399 -21.76 -8.55 -6.77
CA GLU A 399 -20.93 -9.73 -7.06
C GLU A 399 -19.66 -9.77 -6.20
N ARG A 400 -19.00 -8.62 -6.02
CA ARG A 400 -17.83 -8.48 -5.15
C ARG A 400 -18.11 -8.97 -3.74
N ARG A 401 -19.28 -8.65 -3.18
CA ARG A 401 -19.60 -9.05 -1.80
C ARG A 401 -19.59 -10.58 -1.65
N ALA A 402 -20.19 -11.29 -2.60
CA ALA A 402 -20.20 -12.75 -2.59
C ALA A 402 -18.79 -13.33 -2.74
N LEU A 403 -18.01 -12.81 -3.70
CA LEU A 403 -16.64 -13.27 -3.97
C LEU A 403 -15.69 -13.01 -2.80
N VAL A 404 -15.70 -11.80 -2.23
CA VAL A 404 -14.84 -11.43 -1.10
C VAL A 404 -15.19 -12.26 0.14
N ASN A 405 -16.47 -12.52 0.38
CA ASN A 405 -16.90 -13.39 1.47
C ASN A 405 -16.34 -14.82 1.29
N GLU A 406 -16.40 -15.36 0.07
CA GLU A 406 -15.89 -16.69 -0.24
C GLU A 406 -14.36 -16.77 -0.12
N LEU A 407 -13.62 -15.79 -0.63
CA LEU A 407 -12.16 -15.73 -0.50
C LEU A 407 -11.73 -15.64 0.97
N ASN A 408 -12.39 -14.79 1.77
CA ASN A 408 -12.12 -14.67 3.20
C ASN A 408 -12.47 -15.95 3.97
N TYR A 409 -13.56 -16.62 3.61
CA TYR A 409 -13.94 -17.91 4.18
C TYR A 409 -12.88 -18.98 3.85
N SER A 410 -12.53 -19.12 2.58
CA SER A 410 -11.50 -20.04 2.09
C SER A 410 -10.15 -19.81 2.77
N TYR A 411 -9.72 -18.55 2.95
CA TYR A 411 -8.50 -18.21 3.71
C TYR A 411 -8.56 -18.70 5.16
N ARG A 412 -9.67 -18.45 5.87
CA ARG A 412 -9.85 -18.90 7.27
C ARG A 412 -9.86 -20.42 7.36
N PHE A 413 -10.52 -21.09 6.42
CA PHE A 413 -10.55 -22.54 6.33
C PHE A 413 -9.12 -23.11 6.15
N GLN A 414 -8.36 -22.59 5.18
CA GLN A 414 -6.99 -23.04 4.92
C GLN A 414 -6.07 -22.78 6.13
N ALA A 415 -6.17 -21.61 6.75
CA ALA A 415 -5.40 -21.28 7.96
C ALA A 415 -5.74 -22.22 9.14
N GLN A 416 -7.01 -22.58 9.32
CA GLN A 416 -7.44 -23.52 10.36
C GLN A 416 -7.00 -24.95 10.07
N PHE A 417 -7.10 -25.39 8.81
CA PHE A 417 -6.65 -26.71 8.37
C PHE A 417 -5.14 -26.88 8.59
N ALA A 418 -4.33 -25.90 8.17
CA ALA A 418 -2.88 -25.89 8.36
C ALA A 418 -2.50 -25.99 9.85
N LYS A 419 -3.18 -25.25 10.74
CA LYS A 419 -2.94 -25.32 12.20
C LYS A 419 -3.25 -26.70 12.78
N THR A 420 -4.33 -27.34 12.30
CA THR A 420 -4.81 -28.62 12.83
C THR A 420 -3.88 -29.77 12.44
N GLN A 421 -3.32 -29.75 11.22
CA GLN A 421 -2.50 -30.84 10.70
C GLN A 421 -1.03 -30.80 11.18
N ARG A 422 -0.64 -29.82 12.01
CA ARG A 422 0.74 -29.61 12.50
C ARG A 422 1.78 -29.83 11.40
N THR A 423 1.53 -29.32 10.19
CA THR A 423 2.49 -29.38 9.09
C THR A 423 3.72 -28.59 9.52
N ALA A 424 4.74 -29.32 9.98
CA ALA A 424 5.93 -28.80 10.65
C ALA A 424 6.94 -28.14 9.69
N ASP A 425 6.58 -27.99 8.41
CA ASP A 425 7.40 -27.29 7.44
C ASP A 425 7.06 -25.80 7.43
N THR A 426 8.02 -25.05 7.96
CA THR A 426 8.15 -23.60 8.16
C THR A 426 7.77 -22.67 6.98
N PRO A 427 7.71 -23.06 5.68
CA PRO A 427 7.35 -22.13 4.59
C PRO A 427 5.90 -21.61 4.63
N GLY A 428 4.92 -22.41 5.07
CA GLY A 428 3.49 -22.05 4.94
C GLY A 428 3.00 -20.89 5.82
N ALA A 429 3.69 -20.60 6.94
CA ALA A 429 3.28 -19.52 7.85
C ALA A 429 3.60 -18.13 7.31
N ARG A 430 4.74 -18.00 6.60
CA ARG A 430 5.13 -16.77 5.90
C ARG A 430 4.13 -16.47 4.79
N ASP A 431 3.84 -17.46 3.95
CA ASP A 431 2.94 -17.32 2.80
C ASP A 431 1.50 -17.02 3.23
N LEU A 432 1.02 -17.66 4.30
CA LEU A 432 -0.27 -17.34 4.93
C LEU A 432 -0.35 -15.89 5.45
N THR A 433 0.77 -15.35 5.94
CA THR A 433 0.85 -13.98 6.45
C THR A 433 0.87 -12.98 5.30
N ILE A 434 1.68 -13.23 4.27
CA ILE A 434 1.75 -12.41 3.05
C ILE A 434 0.38 -12.37 2.38
N LEU A 435 -0.24 -13.53 2.16
CA LEU A 435 -1.56 -13.63 1.55
C LEU A 435 -2.63 -12.95 2.40
N GLY A 436 -2.57 -13.11 3.73
CA GLY A 436 -3.46 -12.40 4.65
C GLY A 436 -3.35 -10.88 4.50
N ARG A 437 -2.13 -10.34 4.38
CA ARG A 437 -1.89 -8.91 4.14
C ARG A 437 -2.33 -8.47 2.74
N ARG A 438 -2.17 -9.29 1.70
CA ARG A 438 -2.71 -9.01 0.35
C ARG A 438 -4.24 -8.92 0.36
N LEU A 439 -4.92 -9.89 0.97
CA LEU A 439 -6.38 -9.88 1.10
C LEU A 439 -6.86 -8.67 1.90
N TYR A 440 -6.15 -8.33 2.99
CA TYR A 440 -6.43 -7.14 3.78
C TYR A 440 -6.28 -5.86 2.95
N ALA A 441 -5.16 -5.71 2.24
CA ALA A 441 -4.89 -4.56 1.37
C ALA A 441 -5.94 -4.43 0.25
N ALA A 442 -6.34 -5.54 -0.38
CA ALA A 442 -7.32 -5.54 -1.47
C ALA A 442 -8.76 -5.28 -1.02
N PHE A 443 -9.19 -5.88 0.10
CA PHE A 443 -10.62 -5.97 0.42
C PHE A 443 -11.05 -5.35 1.75
N GLU A 444 -10.17 -5.23 2.74
CA GLU A 444 -10.54 -4.73 4.06
C GLU A 444 -10.88 -3.23 4.02
N ARG A 445 -11.90 -2.84 4.78
CA ARG A 445 -12.37 -1.46 4.90
C ARG A 445 -11.77 -0.81 6.14
N LYS A 446 -11.18 0.38 5.97
CA LYS A 446 -10.68 1.23 7.07
C LYS A 446 -11.03 2.69 6.79
N ALA A 447 -11.03 3.52 7.83
CA ALA A 447 -11.25 4.96 7.67
C ALA A 447 -10.27 5.55 6.66
N GLY A 448 -10.76 6.43 5.78
CA GLY A 448 -9.98 7.08 4.72
C GLY A 448 -9.57 6.17 3.55
N LYS A 449 -9.62 4.83 3.66
CA LYS A 449 -9.22 3.95 2.56
C LYS A 449 -10.27 3.91 1.45
N VAL A 450 -9.79 4.08 0.22
CA VAL A 450 -10.58 3.95 -1.00
C VAL A 450 -10.77 2.46 -1.33
N GLU A 451 -12.02 2.03 -1.41
CA GLU A 451 -12.35 0.64 -1.76
C GLU A 451 -12.01 0.31 -3.21
N PHE A 452 -11.28 -0.79 -3.44
CA PHE A 452 -11.13 -1.41 -4.75
C PHE A 452 -12.28 -2.40 -4.99
N ILE A 453 -13.13 -2.11 -5.97
CA ILE A 453 -14.39 -2.81 -6.22
C ILE A 453 -14.39 -3.74 -7.42
N ASN A 454 -13.45 -3.59 -8.37
CA ASN A 454 -13.44 -4.40 -9.59
C ASN A 454 -12.14 -5.22 -9.76
N PRO A 455 -11.98 -6.32 -9.01
CA PRO A 455 -10.89 -7.29 -9.20
C PRO A 455 -11.09 -8.16 -10.45
N GLY A 456 -11.52 -7.60 -11.59
CA GLY A 456 -11.83 -8.38 -12.80
C GLY A 456 -13.25 -8.98 -12.85
N ILE A 457 -14.18 -8.44 -12.07
CA ILE A 457 -15.60 -8.87 -12.08
C ILE A 457 -16.26 -8.46 -13.40
N ALA A 458 -16.13 -7.18 -13.79
CA ALA A 458 -16.57 -6.66 -15.08
C ALA A 458 -15.35 -6.19 -15.89
N PRO A 459 -15.38 -6.31 -17.23
CA PRO A 459 -14.29 -5.86 -18.08
C PRO A 459 -14.16 -4.33 -18.12
N ASP A 460 -15.27 -3.61 -17.90
CA ASP A 460 -15.30 -2.15 -17.98
C ASP A 460 -16.32 -1.58 -16.98
N LEU A 461 -15.85 -0.62 -16.16
CA LEU A 461 -16.68 0.15 -15.24
C LEU A 461 -16.87 1.61 -15.65
N ALA A 462 -16.20 2.08 -16.70
CA ALA A 462 -16.24 3.47 -17.13
C ALA A 462 -17.67 3.84 -17.54
N GLU A 463 -18.10 5.04 -17.18
CA GLU A 463 -19.43 5.52 -17.52
C GLU A 463 -19.32 6.62 -18.57
N ASP A 464 -20.04 6.51 -19.69
CA ASP A 464 -19.95 7.50 -20.78
C ASP A 464 -20.27 8.92 -20.30
N THR A 465 -21.20 9.04 -19.36
CA THR A 465 -21.62 10.33 -18.81
C THR A 465 -22.03 10.20 -17.35
N LEU A 466 -21.55 11.14 -16.55
CA LEU A 466 -21.77 11.20 -15.11
C LEU A 466 -22.17 12.61 -14.70
N THR A 467 -22.99 12.72 -13.66
CA THR A 467 -23.36 13.99 -13.04
C THR A 467 -22.85 14.04 -11.61
N LEU A 468 -22.00 15.03 -11.30
CA LEU A 468 -21.47 15.31 -9.98
C LEU A 468 -22.27 16.43 -9.33
N VAL A 469 -22.82 16.16 -8.14
CA VAL A 469 -23.72 17.08 -7.43
C VAL A 469 -23.22 17.32 -6.01
N HIS A 470 -23.08 18.58 -5.64
CA HIS A 470 -22.93 19.02 -4.26
C HIS A 470 -24.28 19.51 -3.72
N SER A 471 -24.78 18.90 -2.66
CA SER A 471 -26.12 19.17 -2.13
C SER A 471 -26.17 19.11 -0.60
N PRO A 472 -27.13 19.79 0.04
CA PRO A 472 -27.36 19.66 1.47
C PRO A 472 -27.64 18.20 1.86
N ASN A 473 -27.05 17.77 2.96
CA ASN A 473 -27.27 16.44 3.50
C ASN A 473 -28.62 16.38 4.22
N LYS A 474 -29.58 15.65 3.64
CA LYS A 474 -30.93 15.49 4.23
C LYS A 474 -30.93 14.83 5.61
N ARG A 475 -29.89 14.06 5.95
CA ARG A 475 -29.78 13.35 7.24
C ARG A 475 -29.03 14.14 8.30
N GLU A 476 -28.19 15.09 7.89
CA GLU A 476 -27.37 15.93 8.79
C GLU A 476 -27.61 17.42 8.43
N PRO A 477 -28.62 18.09 9.02
CA PRO A 477 -28.92 19.49 8.72
C PRO A 477 -27.70 20.39 8.91
N GLY A 478 -27.49 21.31 7.97
CA GLY A 478 -26.35 22.23 7.97
C GLY A 478 -25.06 21.68 7.33
N LYS A 479 -25.00 20.37 7.05
CA LYS A 479 -23.87 19.78 6.30
C LYS A 479 -24.22 19.56 4.84
N HIS A 480 -23.19 19.46 4.01
CA HIS A 480 -23.30 19.15 2.60
C HIS A 480 -22.67 17.79 2.30
N GLN A 481 -22.94 17.26 1.10
CA GLN A 481 -22.36 16.03 0.61
C GLN A 481 -22.17 16.10 -0.90
N TRP A 482 -21.21 15.33 -1.40
CA TRP A 482 -21.01 15.05 -2.81
C TRP A 482 -21.68 13.73 -3.21
N ALA A 483 -22.32 13.73 -4.37
CA ALA A 483 -22.99 12.57 -4.93
C ALA A 483 -22.72 12.47 -6.43
N LEU A 484 -22.41 11.25 -6.88
CA LEU A 484 -22.19 10.94 -8.29
C LEU A 484 -23.39 10.17 -8.84
N TYR A 485 -23.88 10.56 -10.00
CA TYR A 485 -25.02 9.96 -10.68
C TYR A 485 -24.63 9.51 -12.08
N ASN A 486 -25.30 8.46 -12.58
CA ASN A 486 -25.19 8.04 -13.97
C ASN A 486 -26.01 8.97 -14.88
N GLY A 487 -25.46 9.29 -16.06
CA GLY A 487 -26.11 10.12 -17.07
C GLY A 487 -25.87 11.62 -16.88
N ASN A 488 -26.38 12.42 -17.82
CA ASN A 488 -26.39 13.88 -17.76
C ASN A 488 -27.74 14.35 -17.18
N LEU A 489 -27.79 14.61 -15.88
CA LEU A 489 -29.01 14.97 -15.17
C LEU A 489 -29.05 16.47 -14.91
N SER A 490 -30.20 17.10 -15.16
CA SER A 490 -30.42 18.49 -14.78
C SER A 490 -30.65 18.65 -13.28
N ILE A 491 -30.60 19.89 -12.79
CA ILE A 491 -30.80 20.24 -11.38
C ILE A 491 -32.17 19.81 -10.82
N HIS A 492 -33.17 19.65 -11.70
CA HIS A 492 -34.52 19.23 -11.32
C HIS A 492 -34.72 17.70 -11.41
N GLU A 493 -33.85 16.98 -12.12
CA GLU A 493 -34.00 15.55 -12.38
C GLU A 493 -33.21 14.69 -11.40
N TRP A 494 -31.97 15.07 -11.07
CA TRP A 494 -31.11 14.27 -10.19
C TRP A 494 -31.74 13.86 -8.85
N PRO A 495 -32.65 14.64 -8.21
CA PRO A 495 -33.27 14.22 -6.95
C PRO A 495 -34.11 12.93 -7.07
N ASN A 496 -34.57 12.62 -8.29
CA ASN A 496 -35.39 11.43 -8.58
C ASN A 496 -34.55 10.18 -8.88
N PHE A 497 -33.23 10.34 -9.03
CA PHE A 497 -32.32 9.24 -9.31
C PHE A 497 -31.59 8.79 -8.05
N THR A 498 -31.20 7.52 -8.03
CA THR A 498 -30.30 7.00 -6.99
C THR A 498 -28.86 7.26 -7.42
N PRO A 499 -27.98 7.80 -6.55
CA PRO A 499 -26.58 7.97 -6.90
C PRO A 499 -25.85 6.63 -7.02
N ILE A 500 -24.71 6.65 -7.69
CA ILE A 500 -23.73 5.57 -7.75
C ILE A 500 -23.00 5.50 -6.40
N LYS A 501 -22.46 6.62 -5.93
CA LYS A 501 -21.77 6.77 -4.65
C LYS A 501 -22.01 8.16 -4.07
N ARG A 502 -21.94 8.26 -2.75
CA ARG A 502 -21.93 9.52 -1.99
C ARG A 502 -20.69 9.57 -1.10
N SER A 503 -20.15 10.76 -0.89
CA SER A 503 -19.16 11.04 0.16
C SER A 503 -19.45 12.43 0.74
N ARG A 504 -18.91 12.70 1.93
CA ARG A 504 -18.87 14.06 2.48
C ARG A 504 -17.95 14.94 1.65
N GLU A 505 -16.81 14.41 1.24
CA GLU A 505 -15.76 15.16 0.55
C GLU A 505 -15.64 14.78 -0.93
N LEU A 506 -15.30 15.77 -1.75
CA LEU A 506 -15.17 15.58 -3.19
C LEU A 506 -14.03 14.63 -3.52
N LEU A 507 -12.88 14.80 -2.87
CA LEU A 507 -11.67 14.09 -3.26
C LEU A 507 -11.78 12.58 -3.00
N GLU A 508 -12.43 12.15 -1.92
CA GLU A 508 -12.71 10.73 -1.69
C GLU A 508 -13.51 10.13 -2.85
N LEU A 509 -14.51 10.87 -3.35
CA LEU A 509 -15.35 10.44 -4.45
C LEU A 509 -14.57 10.36 -5.78
N LEU A 510 -13.76 11.37 -6.10
CA LEU A 510 -12.95 11.39 -7.32
C LEU A 510 -11.86 10.32 -7.30
N THR A 511 -11.13 10.17 -6.18
CA THR A 511 -10.11 9.13 -6.03
C THR A 511 -10.73 7.74 -6.11
N TRP A 512 -11.93 7.53 -5.56
CA TRP A 512 -12.66 6.27 -5.72
C TRP A 512 -13.06 6.01 -7.17
N CYS A 513 -13.48 7.03 -7.92
CA CYS A 513 -13.82 6.87 -9.34
C CYS A 513 -12.59 6.51 -10.17
N HIS A 514 -11.46 7.21 -9.94
CA HIS A 514 -10.19 6.96 -10.61
C HIS A 514 -9.69 5.55 -10.31
N ARG A 515 -9.56 5.16 -9.04
CA ARG A 515 -9.04 3.85 -8.61
C ARG A 515 -9.80 2.66 -9.20
N ASN A 516 -11.10 2.83 -9.44
CA ASN A 516 -12.00 1.82 -9.97
C ASN A 516 -12.35 2.01 -11.45
N THR A 517 -11.66 2.92 -12.14
CA THR A 517 -11.86 3.24 -13.56
C THR A 517 -13.33 3.52 -13.92
N VAL A 518 -14.07 4.15 -13.01
CA VAL A 518 -15.44 4.61 -13.25
C VAL A 518 -15.43 5.89 -14.09
N ILE A 519 -14.38 6.70 -13.93
CA ILE A 519 -14.06 7.84 -14.77
C ILE A 519 -12.77 7.52 -15.52
N ASP A 520 -12.79 7.71 -16.83
CA ASP A 520 -11.63 7.64 -17.72
C ASP A 520 -11.52 8.92 -18.57
N SER A 521 -10.63 8.94 -19.56
CA SER A 521 -10.46 10.09 -20.46
C SER A 521 -11.64 10.32 -21.43
N THR A 522 -12.55 9.36 -21.56
CA THR A 522 -13.72 9.45 -22.47
C THR A 522 -15.00 9.88 -21.74
N THR A 523 -15.02 9.73 -20.42
CA THR A 523 -16.13 10.05 -19.52
C THR A 523 -16.47 11.55 -19.54
N ARG A 524 -17.73 11.89 -19.80
CA ARG A 524 -18.24 13.27 -19.73
C ARG A 524 -18.81 13.57 -18.35
N LEU A 525 -18.38 14.67 -17.74
CA LEU A 525 -18.85 15.07 -16.41
C LEU A 525 -19.72 16.33 -16.49
N ALA A 526 -20.95 16.24 -16.00
CA ALA A 526 -21.80 17.40 -15.71
C ALA A 526 -21.62 17.79 -14.23
N LEU A 527 -21.39 19.06 -13.96
CA LEU A 527 -21.14 19.57 -12.61
C LEU A 527 -22.30 20.45 -12.11
N HIS A 528 -22.84 20.11 -10.93
CA HIS A 528 -23.74 20.96 -10.15
C HIS A 528 -23.07 21.27 -8.80
N PRO A 529 -22.34 22.40 -8.68
CA PRO A 529 -21.47 22.67 -7.53
C PRO A 529 -22.25 23.15 -6.28
N GLY A 530 -23.54 23.44 -6.42
CA GLY A 530 -24.40 23.86 -5.31
C GLY A 530 -23.81 25.08 -4.59
N ALA A 531 -23.45 24.92 -3.32
CA ALA A 531 -22.83 25.97 -2.50
C ALA A 531 -21.28 26.05 -2.62
N SER A 532 -20.63 25.08 -3.27
CA SER A 532 -19.18 25.03 -3.46
C SER A 532 -18.74 25.97 -4.58
N ASP A 533 -17.50 26.45 -4.50
CA ASP A 533 -16.88 27.30 -5.53
C ASP A 533 -16.22 26.48 -6.66
N LEU A 534 -16.38 25.15 -6.65
CA LEU A 534 -15.79 24.26 -7.64
C LEU A 534 -16.23 24.65 -9.05
N SER A 535 -15.24 24.84 -9.92
CA SER A 535 -15.43 25.07 -11.35
C SER A 535 -15.14 23.81 -12.17
N GLU A 536 -15.61 23.77 -13.42
CA GLU A 536 -15.29 22.66 -14.33
C GLU A 536 -13.78 22.57 -14.60
N SER A 537 -13.09 23.71 -14.78
CA SER A 537 -11.63 23.73 -14.99
C SER A 537 -10.87 23.20 -13.78
N GLU A 538 -11.29 23.54 -12.56
CA GLU A 538 -10.73 22.99 -11.32
C GLU A 538 -10.94 21.48 -11.26
N LEU A 539 -12.15 20.99 -11.55
CA LEU A 539 -12.47 19.56 -11.59
C LEU A 539 -11.58 18.79 -12.58
N PHE A 540 -11.37 19.32 -13.79
CA PHE A 540 -10.47 18.68 -14.78
C PHE A 540 -9.02 18.65 -14.31
N ASN A 541 -8.52 19.73 -13.68
CA ASN A 541 -7.17 19.76 -13.14
C ASN A 541 -6.99 18.81 -11.95
N LEU A 542 -8.01 18.66 -11.10
CA LEU A 542 -8.02 17.69 -10.01
C LEU A 542 -7.90 16.25 -10.54
N LEU A 543 -8.71 15.90 -11.55
CA LEU A 543 -8.64 14.59 -12.20
C LEU A 543 -7.28 14.36 -12.89
N GLY A 544 -6.73 15.37 -13.55
CA GLY A 544 -5.40 15.31 -14.14
C GLY A 544 -4.30 15.08 -13.11
N ALA A 545 -4.35 15.78 -11.97
CA ALA A 545 -3.40 15.57 -10.87
C ALA A 545 -3.52 14.17 -10.26
N LEU A 546 -4.75 13.66 -10.09
CA LEU A 546 -4.99 12.29 -9.64
C LEU A 546 -4.36 11.26 -10.58
N GLN A 547 -4.59 11.40 -11.89
CA GLN A 547 -4.04 10.50 -12.90
C GLN A 547 -2.51 10.52 -12.96
N GLN A 548 -1.88 11.68 -12.77
CA GLN A 548 -0.42 11.82 -12.74
C GLN A 548 0.21 11.30 -11.43
N SER A 549 -0.52 11.37 -10.32
CA SER A 549 -0.02 10.91 -9.01
C SER A 549 -0.20 9.41 -8.79
N ILE A 550 -1.28 8.83 -9.34
CA ILE A 550 -1.61 7.41 -9.21
C ILE A 550 -1.86 6.87 -10.61
N GLU A 551 -0.82 6.35 -11.23
CA GLU A 551 -0.92 5.71 -12.54
C GLU A 551 -1.60 4.34 -12.40
N LEU A 552 -2.59 4.06 -13.27
CA LEU A 552 -3.32 2.79 -13.29
C LEU A 552 -3.03 2.03 -14.60
N PRO A 553 -2.93 0.68 -14.57
CA PRO A 553 -3.05 -0.19 -13.40
C PRO A 553 -1.84 -0.08 -12.46
N LEU A 554 -2.08 -0.22 -11.15
CA LEU A 554 -0.98 -0.28 -10.18
C LEU A 554 -0.13 -1.55 -10.41
N PRO A 555 1.20 -1.49 -10.23
CA PRO A 555 2.05 -2.66 -10.31
C PRO A 555 1.72 -3.67 -9.20
N GLU A 556 2.06 -4.94 -9.38
CA GLU A 556 1.95 -5.93 -8.30
C GLU A 556 2.82 -5.55 -7.10
N VAL A 557 2.33 -5.83 -5.89
CA VAL A 557 3.07 -5.58 -4.65
C VAL A 557 4.05 -6.72 -4.44
N ASP A 558 5.32 -6.37 -4.21
CA ASP A 558 6.35 -7.34 -3.84
C ASP A 558 6.09 -7.95 -2.46
N ASP A 559 6.40 -9.25 -2.32
CA ASP A 559 6.25 -9.98 -1.08
C ASP A 559 7.12 -9.42 0.05
N GLU A 560 8.28 -8.86 -0.27
CA GLU A 560 9.13 -8.18 0.71
C GLU A 560 8.47 -6.94 1.32
N ALA A 561 7.72 -6.17 0.51
CA ALA A 561 6.97 -5.02 0.99
C ALA A 561 5.84 -5.44 1.93
N LEU A 562 5.20 -6.58 1.66
CA LEU A 562 4.15 -7.16 2.49
C LEU A 562 4.68 -7.78 3.78
N LEU A 563 5.97 -8.05 3.92
CA LEU A 563 6.56 -8.49 5.19
C LEU A 563 6.77 -7.34 6.18
N LYS A 564 6.89 -6.11 5.69
CA LYS A 564 7.05 -4.90 6.50
C LYS A 564 5.69 -4.19 6.72
N PRO A 565 5.55 -3.33 7.75
CA PRO A 565 4.37 -2.46 7.88
C PRO A 565 4.17 -1.59 6.64
N SER A 566 2.92 -1.24 6.34
CA SER A 566 2.62 -0.34 5.24
C SER A 566 3.21 1.05 5.50
N VAL A 567 3.95 1.59 4.54
CA VAL A 567 4.53 2.95 4.60
C VAL A 567 4.07 3.78 3.40
N PRO A 568 3.88 5.11 3.54
CA PRO A 568 3.57 5.98 2.40
C PRO A 568 4.65 5.92 1.33
N SER A 569 4.26 5.86 0.05
CA SER A 569 5.16 5.91 -1.11
C SER A 569 4.96 7.19 -1.93
N GLU A 570 3.70 7.54 -2.22
CA GLU A 570 3.32 8.76 -2.93
C GLU A 570 2.27 9.52 -2.11
N ILE A 571 2.44 10.83 -1.99
CA ILE A 571 1.51 11.72 -1.29
C ILE A 571 1.17 12.90 -2.22
N LEU A 572 -0.11 13.04 -2.54
CA LEU A 572 -0.65 14.21 -3.24
C LEU A 572 -1.44 15.06 -2.25
N LEU A 573 -1.01 16.31 -2.06
CA LEU A 573 -1.67 17.30 -1.22
C LEU A 573 -2.37 18.34 -2.11
N LEU A 574 -3.68 18.44 -1.96
CA LEU A 574 -4.53 19.36 -2.72
C LEU A 574 -5.12 20.42 -1.79
N ILE A 575 -4.84 21.68 -2.09
CA ILE A 575 -5.22 22.82 -1.24
C ILE A 575 -6.47 23.50 -1.80
N ASN A 576 -7.42 23.81 -0.92
CA ASN A 576 -8.66 24.55 -1.20
C ASN A 576 -9.56 23.90 -2.27
N VAL A 577 -9.70 22.58 -2.25
CA VAL A 577 -10.55 21.86 -3.21
C VAL A 577 -12.00 22.35 -3.14
N GLY A 578 -12.48 22.99 -4.20
CA GLY A 578 -13.84 23.51 -4.32
C GLY A 578 -14.13 24.72 -3.43
N VAL A 579 -13.10 25.44 -2.99
CA VAL A 579 -13.19 26.61 -2.11
C VAL A 579 -12.37 27.77 -2.70
N ASP A 580 -12.97 28.94 -2.91
CA ASP A 580 -12.23 30.14 -3.30
C ASP A 580 -11.89 30.98 -2.05
N PRO A 581 -10.61 31.05 -1.63
CA PRO A 581 -10.23 31.77 -0.41
C PRO A 581 -10.51 33.27 -0.49
N LEU A 582 -10.71 33.82 -1.69
CA LEU A 582 -10.98 35.24 -1.93
C LEU A 582 -12.37 35.49 -2.50
N ARG A 583 -13.32 34.56 -2.31
CA ARG A 583 -14.70 34.69 -2.81
C ARG A 583 -15.34 36.04 -2.46
N HIS A 584 -15.21 36.48 -1.21
CA HIS A 584 -15.80 37.75 -0.76
C HIS A 584 -15.19 38.97 -1.48
N HIS A 585 -13.87 38.97 -1.70
CA HIS A 585 -13.18 40.03 -2.43
C HIS A 585 -13.59 40.06 -3.90
N ARG A 586 -13.76 38.89 -4.52
CA ARG A 586 -14.25 38.74 -5.89
C ARG A 586 -15.68 39.26 -6.03
N ASP A 587 -16.58 38.81 -5.14
CA ASP A 587 -18.00 39.16 -5.19
C ASP A 587 -18.23 40.67 -4.95
N LEU A 588 -17.35 41.33 -4.18
CA LEU A 588 -17.39 42.77 -3.90
C LEU A 588 -16.45 43.63 -4.77
N ASN A 589 -15.72 43.03 -5.72
CA ASN A 589 -14.70 43.71 -6.56
C ASN A 589 -13.67 44.54 -5.74
N ILE A 590 -13.21 43.99 -4.62
CA ILE A 590 -12.22 44.65 -3.77
C ILE A 590 -10.84 44.60 -4.43
N LEU A 591 -10.23 45.77 -4.64
CA LEU A 591 -8.87 45.89 -5.16
C LEU A 591 -7.85 45.91 -4.01
N MET A 592 -6.73 45.22 -4.19
CA MET A 592 -5.63 45.27 -3.23
C MET A 592 -4.95 46.64 -3.23
N THR A 593 -4.67 47.15 -2.03
CA THR A 593 -3.94 48.41 -1.80
C THR A 593 -2.58 48.22 -1.15
N THR A 594 -2.19 46.97 -0.82
CA THR A 594 -0.97 46.63 -0.08
C THR A 594 -0.07 45.69 -0.86
N GLU A 595 1.25 45.80 -0.64
CA GLU A 595 2.27 44.95 -1.28
C GLU A 595 2.42 43.54 -0.65
N ARG A 596 1.69 43.22 0.43
CA ARG A 596 1.78 41.94 1.12
C ARG A 596 1.09 40.82 0.33
N THR A 597 1.88 39.89 -0.21
CA THR A 597 1.43 38.82 -1.12
C THR A 597 1.57 37.40 -0.57
N ASP A 598 2.12 37.22 0.64
CA ASP A 598 2.23 35.91 1.29
C ASP A 598 0.86 35.25 1.48
N ALA A 599 0.77 33.95 1.21
CA ALA A 599 -0.49 33.22 1.23
C ALA A 599 -1.05 32.99 2.65
N LEU A 600 -0.22 33.03 3.69
CA LEU A 600 -0.66 32.86 5.08
C LEU A 600 -0.99 34.18 5.77
N SER A 601 -0.58 35.31 5.18
CA SER A 601 -0.78 36.66 5.70
C SER A 601 -1.09 37.64 4.57
N TYR A 602 -2.13 37.38 3.80
CA TYR A 602 -2.43 38.10 2.57
C TYR A 602 -3.07 39.48 2.80
N ALA A 603 -2.66 40.45 1.99
CA ALA A 603 -3.18 41.82 1.99
C ALA A 603 -3.05 42.58 3.34
N GLY A 604 -3.69 43.75 3.44
CA GLY A 604 -3.64 44.60 4.63
C GLY A 604 -4.30 44.01 5.88
N VAL A 605 -5.29 43.13 5.68
CA VAL A 605 -6.04 42.46 6.74
C VAL A 605 -5.38 41.17 7.25
N ARG A 606 -4.27 40.72 6.63
CA ARG A 606 -3.54 39.49 6.96
C ARG A 606 -4.44 38.26 6.94
N GLU A 607 -5.09 38.01 5.81
CA GLU A 607 -5.94 36.82 5.61
C GLU A 607 -5.11 35.56 5.35
N ASN A 608 -5.60 34.41 5.79
CA ASN A 608 -5.00 33.11 5.45
C ASN A 608 -5.72 32.57 4.22
N LEU A 609 -4.98 32.34 3.13
CA LEU A 609 -5.51 31.78 1.90
C LEU A 609 -5.49 30.26 1.87
N VAL A 610 -4.85 29.57 2.83
CA VAL A 610 -4.84 28.10 2.96
C VAL A 610 -5.96 27.69 3.92
N LEU A 611 -7.12 27.33 3.37
CA LEU A 611 -8.34 27.07 4.15
C LEU A 611 -8.63 25.58 4.37
N THR A 612 -8.40 24.76 3.35
CA THR A 612 -8.58 23.30 3.43
C THR A 612 -7.42 22.58 2.76
N LEU A 613 -7.10 21.39 3.27
CA LEU A 613 -6.11 20.50 2.69
C LEU A 613 -6.70 19.11 2.57
N ASP A 614 -6.69 18.56 1.37
CA ASP A 614 -7.11 17.19 1.09
C ASP A 614 -5.86 16.39 0.68
N GLN A 615 -5.54 15.34 1.43
CA GLN A 615 -4.36 14.51 1.24
C GLN A 615 -4.76 13.16 0.67
N ILE A 616 -4.06 12.73 -0.37
CA ILE A 616 -4.13 11.36 -0.90
C ILE A 616 -2.79 10.69 -0.67
N THR A 617 -2.82 9.48 -0.14
CA THR A 617 -1.62 8.67 0.10
C THR A 617 -1.78 7.32 -0.59
N LEU A 618 -0.84 7.00 -1.47
CA LEU A 618 -0.58 5.63 -1.90
C LEU A 618 0.52 5.05 -1.01
N ASN A 619 0.32 3.84 -0.49
CA ASN A 619 1.29 3.18 0.37
C ASN A 619 1.95 1.97 -0.32
N SER A 620 2.97 1.41 0.33
CA SER A 620 3.73 0.24 -0.14
C SER A 620 2.90 -1.04 -0.31
N TRP A 621 1.65 -1.07 0.15
CA TRP A 621 0.71 -2.19 -0.04
C TRP A 621 -0.33 -1.90 -1.13
N ASN A 622 -0.14 -0.85 -1.94
CA ASN A 622 -1.09 -0.36 -2.94
C ASN A 622 -2.46 0.05 -2.38
N GLU A 623 -2.53 0.41 -1.10
CA GLU A 623 -3.72 1.03 -0.53
C GLU A 623 -3.69 2.54 -0.82
N THR A 624 -4.83 3.06 -1.28
CA THR A 624 -5.04 4.49 -1.45
C THR A 624 -5.88 5.01 -0.28
N LEU A 625 -5.35 5.98 0.45
CA LEU A 625 -6.02 6.66 1.55
C LEU A 625 -6.32 8.11 1.18
N VAL A 626 -7.43 8.64 1.70
CA VAL A 626 -7.82 10.04 1.57
C VAL A 626 -8.14 10.58 2.96
N SER A 627 -7.53 11.72 3.30
CA SER A 627 -7.84 12.50 4.50
C SER A 627 -8.09 13.96 4.12
N ARG A 628 -8.86 14.66 4.96
CA ARG A 628 -9.16 16.08 4.79
C ARG A 628 -8.93 16.79 6.11
N TYR A 629 -8.31 17.96 6.02
CA TYR A 629 -8.07 18.88 7.12
C TYR A 629 -8.77 20.19 6.81
N ASP A 630 -9.60 20.64 7.74
CA ASP A 630 -10.30 21.91 7.69
C ASP A 630 -10.29 22.59 9.07
N GLY A 631 -10.70 23.85 9.12
CA GLY A 631 -10.71 24.65 10.35
C GLY A 631 -9.49 25.56 10.51
N PRO A 632 -9.36 26.23 11.67
CA PRO A 632 -8.40 27.31 11.87
C PRO A 632 -6.93 26.87 11.86
N HIS A 633 -6.66 25.58 12.03
CA HIS A 633 -5.30 25.02 12.14
C HIS A 633 -5.01 23.96 11.08
N ALA A 634 -5.86 23.83 10.06
CA ALA A 634 -5.83 22.76 9.05
C ALA A 634 -4.43 22.51 8.46
N LEU A 635 -3.69 23.56 8.12
CA LEU A 635 -2.34 23.45 7.58
C LEU A 635 -1.36 22.78 8.56
N LEU A 636 -1.38 23.20 9.82
CA LEU A 636 -0.43 22.72 10.83
C LEU A 636 -0.81 21.31 11.32
N ASP A 637 -2.11 21.02 11.43
CA ASP A 637 -2.62 19.68 11.72
C ASP A 637 -2.19 18.70 10.62
N CYS A 638 -2.39 19.08 9.34
CA CYS A 638 -1.95 18.31 8.19
C CYS A 638 -0.43 18.11 8.20
N MET A 639 0.36 19.15 8.44
CA MET A 639 1.82 19.03 8.49
C MET A 639 2.28 18.11 9.62
N SER A 640 1.66 18.19 10.80
CA SER A 640 2.02 17.35 11.95
C SER A 640 1.74 15.87 11.68
N GLU A 641 0.56 15.55 11.14
CA GLU A 641 0.21 14.17 10.76
C GLU A 641 1.08 13.66 9.61
N LEU A 642 1.29 14.48 8.57
CA LEU A 642 2.14 14.13 7.43
C LEU A 642 3.55 13.78 7.90
N LEU A 643 4.19 14.65 8.69
CA LEU A 643 5.55 14.44 9.18
C LEU A 643 5.64 13.25 10.14
N GLY A 644 4.62 13.04 10.98
CA GLY A 644 4.53 11.88 11.87
C GLY A 644 4.34 10.55 11.12
N SER A 645 3.79 10.58 9.91
CA SER A 645 3.58 9.38 9.06
C SER A 645 4.79 9.01 8.20
N LEU A 646 5.80 9.86 8.11
CA LEU A 646 6.98 9.60 7.28
C LEU A 646 7.83 8.47 7.87
N PRO A 647 8.37 7.56 7.04
CA PRO A 647 9.25 6.52 7.52
C PRO A 647 10.53 7.12 8.12
N VAL A 648 10.92 6.66 9.31
CA VAL A 648 12.15 7.11 10.01
C VAL A 648 13.40 6.65 9.25
N ASP A 649 13.36 5.43 8.73
CA ASP A 649 14.41 4.80 7.94
C ASP A 649 13.81 4.23 6.65
N GLY A 650 14.56 4.29 5.55
CA GLY A 650 14.14 3.82 4.23
C GLY A 650 13.84 4.94 3.23
N GLU A 651 13.21 4.58 2.12
CA GLU A 651 12.86 5.53 1.06
C GLU A 651 11.79 6.50 1.54
N GLN A 652 12.05 7.79 1.31
CA GLN A 652 11.11 8.85 1.65
C GLN A 652 10.04 8.96 0.56
N PRO A 653 8.76 9.16 0.92
CA PRO A 653 7.72 9.31 -0.08
C PRO A 653 7.94 10.57 -0.91
N ARG A 654 7.49 10.49 -2.16
CA ARG A 654 7.37 11.66 -3.02
C ARG A 654 6.11 12.42 -2.63
N ILE A 655 6.27 13.71 -2.37
CA ILE A 655 5.18 14.60 -1.95
C ILE A 655 4.97 15.63 -3.04
N GLN A 656 3.75 15.76 -3.53
CA GLN A 656 3.36 16.73 -4.53
C GLN A 656 2.31 17.66 -3.94
N VAL A 657 2.55 18.96 -3.99
CA VAL A 657 1.59 19.97 -3.53
C VAL A 657 0.97 20.64 -4.74
N ARG A 658 -0.37 20.71 -4.77
CA ARG A 658 -1.13 21.31 -5.87
C ARG A 658 -2.29 22.14 -5.32
N CYS A 659 -2.64 23.18 -6.05
CA CYS A 659 -3.80 24.03 -5.77
C CYS A 659 -4.39 24.47 -7.09
N PHE A 660 -5.72 24.41 -7.20
CA PHE A 660 -6.45 24.72 -8.43
C PHE A 660 -7.63 25.67 -8.19
N CYS A 661 -7.71 26.27 -7.01
CA CYS A 661 -8.72 27.29 -6.72
C CYS A 661 -8.58 28.50 -7.64
N HIS A 662 -9.65 29.25 -7.81
CA HIS A 662 -9.73 30.33 -8.79
C HIS A 662 -8.62 31.39 -8.64
N ASN A 663 -8.35 31.81 -7.40
CA ASN A 663 -7.42 32.89 -7.11
C ASN A 663 -6.13 32.37 -6.47
N ARG A 664 -4.98 32.92 -6.91
CA ARG A 664 -3.66 32.72 -6.28
C ARG A 664 -3.18 31.27 -6.15
N ALA A 665 -3.81 30.31 -6.84
CA ALA A 665 -3.47 28.89 -6.77
C ALA A 665 -1.95 28.59 -6.84
N PRO A 666 -1.16 29.12 -7.79
CA PRO A 666 0.28 28.87 -7.85
C PRO A 666 1.04 29.35 -6.62
N ALA A 667 0.71 30.55 -6.11
CA ALA A 667 1.36 31.13 -4.94
C ALA A 667 1.02 30.35 -3.65
N ILE A 668 -0.23 29.91 -3.52
CA ILE A 668 -0.68 29.08 -2.40
C ILE A 668 0.06 27.73 -2.40
N ALA A 669 0.09 27.04 -3.55
CA ALA A 669 0.76 25.75 -3.69
C ALA A 669 2.26 25.85 -3.38
N GLN A 670 2.95 26.83 -3.98
CA GLN A 670 4.38 27.06 -3.75
C GLN A 670 4.66 27.33 -2.26
N ARG A 671 3.85 28.17 -1.62
CA ARG A 671 4.07 28.52 -0.22
C ARG A 671 3.95 27.30 0.71
N VAL A 672 2.94 26.45 0.51
CA VAL A 672 2.80 25.22 1.30
C VAL A 672 3.92 24.23 0.99
N GLU A 673 4.36 24.13 -0.26
CA GLU A 673 5.50 23.29 -0.65
C GLU A 673 6.81 23.71 0.03
N GLU A 674 7.06 25.01 0.16
CA GLU A 674 8.22 25.56 0.89
C GLU A 674 8.18 25.21 2.39
N LEU A 675 7.02 25.32 3.03
CA LEU A 675 6.84 24.97 4.44
C LEU A 675 7.07 23.48 4.70
N ILE A 676 6.48 22.61 3.87
CA ILE A 676 6.65 21.16 3.96
C ILE A 676 8.10 20.77 3.70
N SER A 677 8.74 21.36 2.69
CA SER A 677 10.15 21.10 2.36
C SER A 677 11.07 21.48 3.52
N THR A 678 10.84 22.65 4.12
CA THR A 678 11.57 23.10 5.32
C THR A 678 11.36 22.16 6.49
N ALA A 679 10.11 21.79 6.79
CA ALA A 679 9.82 20.91 7.91
C ALA A 679 10.44 19.51 7.74
N ARG A 680 10.47 18.97 6.50
CA ARG A 680 11.17 17.71 6.19
C ARG A 680 12.67 17.81 6.39
N LEU A 681 13.29 18.92 5.97
CA LEU A 681 14.72 19.17 6.21
C LEU A 681 15.04 19.22 7.70
N LEU A 682 14.19 19.86 8.51
CA LEU A 682 14.33 19.91 9.96
C LEU A 682 14.17 18.53 10.61
N LEU A 683 13.16 17.75 10.19
CA LEU A 683 12.96 16.38 10.66
C LEU A 683 14.17 15.47 10.33
N ALA A 684 14.73 15.61 9.14
CA ALA A 684 15.88 14.83 8.68
C ALA A 684 17.17 15.10 9.49
N ARG A 685 17.28 16.28 10.13
CA ARG A 685 18.41 16.60 11.03
C ARG A 685 18.38 15.82 12.34
N ARG A 686 17.25 15.20 12.70
CA ARG A 686 17.06 14.39 13.92
C ARG A 686 17.41 15.16 15.22
N LEU A 687 17.19 16.47 15.22
CA LEU A 687 17.27 17.33 16.41
C LEU A 687 15.85 17.71 16.88
N ASN A 688 15.74 18.20 18.11
CA ASN A 688 14.51 18.75 18.72
C ASN A 688 14.21 20.18 18.20
N HIS A 689 14.04 20.33 16.89
CA HIS A 689 13.79 21.63 16.25
C HIS A 689 12.44 22.24 16.63
N ARG A 690 12.40 23.56 16.81
CA ARG A 690 11.16 24.36 16.85
C ARG A 690 11.04 25.15 15.54
N TYR A 691 10.00 24.93 14.75
CA TYR A 691 9.75 25.69 13.53
C TYR A 691 8.64 26.72 13.75
N LEU A 692 9.01 28.00 13.79
CA LEU A 692 8.10 29.11 14.03
C LEU A 692 7.56 29.65 12.70
N ILE A 693 6.25 29.55 12.52
CA ILE A 693 5.48 29.98 11.34
C ILE A 693 4.47 31.03 11.80
N GLN A 694 4.24 32.07 10.98
CA GLN A 694 3.18 33.05 11.24
C GLN A 694 2.03 32.86 10.26
N VAL A 695 0.81 32.70 10.80
CA VAL A 695 -0.42 32.61 10.02
C VAL A 695 -1.33 33.73 10.50
N GLN A 696 -1.73 34.62 9.61
CA GLN A 696 -2.44 35.86 9.94
C GLN A 696 -1.70 36.69 11.01
N GLN A 697 -2.30 36.83 12.18
CA GLN A 697 -1.75 37.51 13.36
C GLN A 697 -1.25 36.54 14.44
N GLN A 698 -1.40 35.24 14.23
CA GLN A 698 -1.05 34.19 15.17
C GLN A 698 0.30 33.57 14.82
N TYR A 699 1.00 33.10 15.84
CA TYR A 699 2.25 32.37 15.71
C TYR A 699 1.99 30.89 15.97
N HIS A 700 2.59 30.04 15.17
CA HIS A 700 2.46 28.59 15.22
C HIS A 700 3.85 28.00 15.35
N VAL A 701 4.05 27.10 16.31
CA VAL A 701 5.34 26.43 16.48
C VAL A 701 5.14 24.94 16.27
N LEU A 702 5.80 24.39 15.25
CA LEU A 702 5.93 22.94 15.08
C LEU A 702 7.12 22.48 15.92
N GLU A 703 6.84 21.67 16.94
CA GLU A 703 7.85 20.99 17.74
C GLU A 703 8.21 19.67 17.06
N ILE A 704 9.35 19.65 16.39
CA ILE A 704 9.82 18.52 15.60
C ILE A 704 10.84 17.75 16.44
N ARG A 705 10.44 16.60 16.97
CA ARG A 705 11.31 15.68 17.70
C ARG A 705 11.39 14.36 16.94
N PRO A 706 12.49 13.59 17.07
CA PRO A 706 12.55 12.26 16.47
C PRO A 706 11.38 11.38 16.94
N GLY A 707 10.54 10.94 16.00
CA GLY A 707 9.37 10.09 16.27
C GLY A 707 8.10 10.82 16.79
N GLN A 708 8.14 12.14 16.99
CA GLN A 708 6.97 12.90 17.44
C GLN A 708 6.99 14.33 16.90
N VAL A 709 5.91 14.73 16.22
CA VAL A 709 5.71 16.10 15.77
C VAL A 709 4.48 16.67 16.46
N GLY A 710 4.67 17.77 17.19
CA GLY A 710 3.61 18.51 17.88
C GLY A 710 3.43 19.89 17.29
N HIS A 711 2.28 20.51 17.57
CA HIS A 711 1.96 21.87 17.16
C HIS A 711 1.43 22.67 18.35
N VAL A 712 2.01 23.87 18.55
CA VAL A 712 1.58 24.85 19.56
C VAL A 712 1.08 26.11 18.87
N VAL A 713 -0.08 26.61 19.32
CA VAL A 713 -0.65 27.88 18.87
C VAL A 713 -0.35 28.96 19.89
N VAL A 714 0.24 30.06 19.41
CA VAL A 714 0.63 31.20 20.23
C VAL A 714 -0.10 32.45 19.75
N ASN A 715 -1.02 32.91 20.59
CA ASN A 715 -1.86 34.06 20.31
C ASN A 715 -1.13 35.33 20.77
N SER A 716 -0.76 36.20 19.84
CA SER A 716 -0.06 37.48 20.04
C SER A 716 1.45 37.42 20.29
N LEU A 717 2.11 38.56 20.07
CA LEU A 717 3.54 38.76 20.31
C LEU A 717 3.93 38.62 21.80
N PRO A 718 3.20 39.19 22.79
CA PRO A 718 3.45 38.89 24.21
C PRO A 718 3.37 37.39 24.55
N GLY A 719 2.41 36.68 23.93
CA GLY A 719 2.32 35.22 24.05
C GLY A 719 3.56 34.51 23.50
N LEU A 720 4.13 35.03 22.40
CA LEU A 720 5.37 34.51 21.81
C LEU A 720 6.57 34.74 22.71
N PHE A 721 6.71 35.91 23.33
CA PHE A 721 7.75 36.12 24.34
C PHE A 721 7.62 35.16 25.52
N LYS A 722 6.39 34.91 26.00
CA LYS A 722 6.15 33.93 27.06
C LYS A 722 6.60 32.53 26.64
N TYR A 723 6.14 32.04 25.47
CA TYR A 723 6.49 30.72 24.95
C TYR A 723 8.01 30.56 24.72
N LEU A 724 8.64 31.54 24.07
CA LEU A 724 10.07 31.51 23.80
C LEU A 724 10.89 31.58 25.08
N GLY A 725 10.35 32.18 26.13
CA GLY A 725 10.98 32.24 27.44
C GLY A 725 10.76 31.01 28.32
N GLU A 726 9.93 30.03 27.93
CA GLU A 726 9.73 28.79 28.71
C GLU A 726 11.03 27.99 28.85
N GLU A 727 11.17 27.28 29.99
CA GLU A 727 12.35 26.48 30.24
C GLU A 727 12.38 25.24 29.34
N LEU A 728 13.58 24.90 28.86
CA LEU A 728 13.81 23.77 27.97
C LEU A 728 14.78 22.80 28.64
N PRO A 729 14.53 21.48 28.56
CA PRO A 729 15.40 20.49 29.19
C PRO A 729 16.78 20.40 28.54
N THR A 730 16.87 20.72 27.25
CA THR A 730 18.10 20.75 26.45
C THR A 730 17.99 21.83 25.38
N TYR A 731 19.13 22.21 24.78
CA TYR A 731 19.14 23.13 23.64
C TYR A 731 18.18 22.69 22.53
N SER A 732 17.32 23.62 22.10
CA SER A 732 16.36 23.40 21.00
C SER A 732 16.56 24.47 19.92
N PRO A 733 17.15 24.09 18.77
CA PRO A 733 17.37 25.03 17.67
C PRO A 733 16.04 25.48 17.07
N LEU A 734 15.86 26.79 16.97
CA LEU A 734 14.66 27.40 16.40
C LEU A 734 14.91 27.78 14.94
N HIS A 735 14.03 27.31 14.05
CA HIS A 735 13.98 27.74 12.66
C HIS A 735 12.85 28.75 12.49
N LEU A 736 13.16 29.93 11.96
CA LEU A 736 12.19 30.99 11.73
C LEU A 736 11.75 30.96 10.27
N ASP A 737 10.43 30.91 10.04
CA ASP A 737 9.87 31.09 8.72
C ASP A 737 10.17 32.52 8.17
N PRO A 738 10.65 32.67 6.93
CA PRO A 738 11.05 33.98 6.39
C PRO A 738 9.93 35.03 6.32
N GLN A 739 8.65 34.64 6.36
CA GLN A 739 7.51 35.56 6.33
C GLN A 739 6.96 35.86 7.73
N ALA A 740 7.54 35.27 8.78
CA ALA A 740 7.16 35.52 10.17
C ALA A 740 7.92 36.72 10.75
N LEU A 741 7.27 37.39 11.71
CA LEU A 741 7.83 38.52 12.49
C LEU A 741 8.24 39.71 11.62
N ASP A 742 7.55 39.94 10.50
CA ASP A 742 7.77 41.05 9.58
C ASP A 742 7.93 42.40 10.33
N GLY A 743 9.14 42.96 10.24
CA GLY A 743 9.53 44.24 10.83
C GLY A 743 9.86 44.24 12.34
N HIS A 744 9.87 43.08 13.00
CA HIS A 744 10.18 42.95 14.43
C HIS A 744 11.64 42.51 14.67
N ASP A 745 12.27 42.98 15.75
CA ASP A 745 13.68 42.68 16.08
C ASP A 745 13.96 41.17 16.19
N LEU A 746 13.00 40.42 16.75
CA LEU A 746 13.07 38.95 16.86
C LEU A 746 13.31 38.25 15.53
N ALA A 747 12.89 38.81 14.39
CA ALA A 747 13.16 38.22 13.09
C ALA A 747 14.65 38.13 12.78
N LEU A 748 15.43 39.08 13.30
CA LEU A 748 16.89 39.09 13.19
C LEU A 748 17.55 38.27 14.31
N ILE A 749 17.00 38.31 15.52
CA ILE A 749 17.63 37.73 16.72
C ILE A 749 17.51 36.20 16.74
N LEU A 750 16.31 35.65 16.51
CA LEU A 750 16.06 34.22 16.70
C LEU A 750 16.95 33.30 15.83
N PRO A 751 17.30 33.65 14.57
CA PRO A 751 18.23 32.86 13.77
C PRO A 751 19.68 32.79 14.30
N PHE A 752 20.07 33.66 15.25
CA PHE A 752 21.42 33.67 15.81
C PHE A 752 21.64 32.65 16.93
N GLY A 753 20.58 31.99 17.44
CA GLY A 753 20.65 31.06 18.56
C GLY A 753 21.74 29.99 18.38
N GLN A 754 22.61 29.86 19.37
CA GLN A 754 23.72 28.92 19.44
C GLN A 754 23.67 28.11 20.74
N PRO A 755 24.05 26.82 20.72
CA PRO A 755 24.14 26.03 21.93
C PRO A 755 25.31 26.49 22.80
N GLU A 756 25.23 26.22 24.10
CA GLU A 756 26.34 26.35 25.06
C GLU A 756 26.91 27.77 25.23
N CYS A 757 26.15 28.81 24.89
CA CYS A 757 26.52 30.20 25.13
C CYS A 757 25.32 31.06 25.54
N ILE A 758 25.60 32.22 26.12
CA ILE A 758 24.61 33.25 26.43
C ILE A 758 24.80 34.38 25.40
N GLN A 759 23.75 34.71 24.67
CA GLN A 759 23.81 35.71 23.61
C GLN A 759 22.96 36.92 23.97
N VAL A 760 23.60 38.06 24.18
CA VAL A 760 22.98 39.33 24.56
C VAL A 760 22.82 40.20 23.32
N PHE A 761 21.59 40.58 23.01
CA PHE A 761 21.25 41.53 21.96
C PHE A 761 20.67 42.78 22.59
N TYR A 762 21.10 43.96 22.13
CA TYR A 762 20.54 45.22 22.59
C TYR A 762 20.22 46.15 21.43
N ARG A 763 19.14 46.91 21.58
CA ARG A 763 18.72 47.94 20.63
C ARG A 763 18.50 49.25 21.36
N ILE A 764 19.17 50.31 20.90
CA ILE A 764 19.08 51.64 21.51
C ILE A 764 17.90 52.38 20.88
N ASN A 765 16.90 52.72 21.69
CA ASN A 765 15.66 53.40 21.32
C ASN A 765 15.39 54.55 22.29
N GLU A 766 16.28 55.56 22.30
CA GLU A 766 16.24 56.67 23.28
C GLU A 766 14.81 57.22 23.50
N PRO A 767 14.35 57.34 24.76
CA PRO A 767 15.11 57.27 26.00
C PRO A 767 15.35 55.85 26.58
N ASP A 768 14.93 54.79 25.90
CA ASP A 768 15.04 53.40 26.38
C ASP A 768 15.99 52.55 25.53
N ALA A 769 16.30 51.35 26.02
CA ALA A 769 16.94 50.27 25.27
C ALA A 769 16.16 48.97 25.47
N ASP A 770 16.01 48.21 24.39
CA ASP A 770 15.48 46.85 24.42
C ASP A 770 16.64 45.87 24.58
N LEU A 771 16.60 45.04 25.62
CA LEU A 771 17.53 43.95 25.88
C LEU A 771 16.85 42.61 25.58
N TYR A 772 17.52 41.77 24.81
CA TYR A 772 17.13 40.40 24.54
C TYR A 772 18.29 39.48 24.93
N VAL A 773 18.01 38.37 25.58
CA VAL A 773 19.01 37.34 25.88
C VAL A 773 18.49 36.00 25.39
N LEU A 774 19.26 35.34 24.53
CA LEU A 774 19.11 33.92 24.27
C LEU A 774 20.08 33.16 25.18
N ASP A 775 19.55 32.23 25.96
CA ASP A 775 20.36 31.42 26.86
C ASP A 775 20.93 30.16 26.21
N GLU A 776 21.63 29.34 26.99
CA GLU A 776 22.33 28.15 26.52
C GLU A 776 21.41 27.08 25.92
N HIS A 777 20.10 27.15 26.21
CA HIS A 777 19.09 26.24 25.67
C HIS A 777 18.23 26.89 24.57
N ASN A 778 18.55 28.12 24.15
CA ASN A 778 17.82 28.92 23.17
C ASN A 778 16.43 29.39 23.67
N SER A 779 16.33 29.70 24.96
CA SER A 779 15.16 30.38 25.54
C SER A 779 15.40 31.88 25.59
N LEU A 780 14.34 32.65 25.35
CA LEU A 780 14.39 34.09 25.16
C LEU A 780 13.93 34.83 26.41
N TRP A 781 14.81 35.68 26.94
CA TRP A 781 14.46 36.73 27.89
C TRP A 781 14.40 38.09 27.17
N HIS A 782 13.44 38.94 27.54
CA HIS A 782 13.33 40.30 27.03
C HIS A 782 12.99 41.28 28.15
N GLN A 783 13.63 42.44 28.11
CA GLN A 783 13.30 43.56 28.98
C GLN A 783 13.59 44.88 28.28
N ARG A 784 12.66 45.85 28.42
CA ARG A 784 12.90 47.24 28.05
C ARG A 784 13.35 48.02 29.28
N VAL A 785 14.47 48.72 29.18
CA VAL A 785 15.09 49.46 30.28
C VAL A 785 15.44 50.89 29.87
N PRO A 786 15.41 51.88 30.76
CA PRO A 786 15.91 53.22 30.47
C PRO A 786 17.37 53.19 30.01
N TYR A 787 17.70 53.97 28.98
CA TYR A 787 19.03 54.02 28.39
C TYR A 787 19.75 55.31 28.78
N HIS A 788 20.98 55.19 29.28
CA HIS A 788 21.87 56.30 29.57
C HIS A 788 23.09 56.28 28.66
N ASP A 789 23.87 55.21 28.76
CA ASP A 789 25.00 54.90 27.90
C ASP A 789 25.18 53.38 27.81
N GLU A 790 25.91 52.94 26.79
CA GLU A 790 26.14 51.52 26.51
C GLU A 790 26.89 50.79 27.63
N GLN A 791 27.82 51.47 28.32
CA GLN A 791 28.60 50.86 29.40
C GLN A 791 27.74 50.63 30.64
N SER A 792 26.92 51.60 31.03
CA SER A 792 25.98 51.47 32.14
C SER A 792 24.87 50.44 31.88
N LEU A 793 24.54 50.17 30.61
CA LEU A 793 23.58 49.14 30.20
C LEU A 793 24.17 47.73 30.28
N LEU A 794 25.35 47.51 29.69
CA LEU A 794 25.89 46.17 29.45
C LEU A 794 26.81 45.67 30.56
N LEU A 795 27.56 46.55 31.24
CA LEU A 795 28.53 46.15 32.26
C LEU A 795 27.88 45.45 33.48
N PRO A 796 26.73 45.90 34.02
CA PRO A 796 26.05 45.18 35.11
C PRO A 796 25.62 43.78 34.68
N LEU A 797 25.14 43.63 33.43
CA LEU A 797 24.72 42.35 32.88
C LEU A 797 25.91 41.39 32.65
N GLN A 798 27.06 41.91 32.20
CA GLN A 798 28.30 41.14 32.08
C GLN A 798 28.77 40.61 33.45
N ARG A 799 28.71 41.44 34.49
CA ARG A 799 29.05 41.02 35.85
C ARG A 799 28.10 39.92 36.34
N PHE A 800 26.80 40.10 36.11
CA PHE A 800 25.79 39.10 36.45
C PHE A 800 26.07 37.73 35.79
N PHE A 801 26.31 37.70 34.48
CA PHE A 801 26.64 36.45 33.80
C PHE A 801 27.97 35.85 34.25
N HIS A 802 28.98 36.68 34.55
CA HIS A 802 30.24 36.19 35.09
C HIS A 802 30.06 35.51 36.45
N SER A 803 29.28 36.11 37.36
CA SER A 803 28.93 35.53 38.66
C SER A 803 28.15 34.22 38.51
N LEU A 804 27.17 34.18 37.59
CA LEU A 804 26.38 32.99 37.27
C LEU A 804 27.26 31.84 36.76
N VAL A 805 28.13 32.11 35.79
CA VAL A 805 29.06 31.11 35.24
C VAL A 805 30.06 30.65 36.28
N TYR A 806 30.57 31.56 37.12
CA TYR A 806 31.47 31.22 38.21
C TYR A 806 30.82 30.28 39.23
N ARG A 807 29.60 30.58 39.68
CA ARG A 807 28.84 29.72 40.63
C ARG A 807 28.53 28.35 40.04
N ARG A 808 28.14 28.30 38.76
CA ARG A 808 27.92 27.05 38.03
C ARG A 808 29.19 26.22 37.99
N GLY A 809 30.33 26.84 37.62
CA GLY A 809 31.64 26.19 37.61
C GLY A 809 32.09 25.69 38.99
N ALA A 810 31.83 26.45 40.05
CA ALA A 810 32.17 26.08 41.42
C ALA A 810 31.32 24.92 41.97
N SER A 811 30.13 24.70 41.41
CA SER A 811 29.19 23.64 41.83
C SER A 811 29.42 22.31 41.10
N LEU A 812 30.21 22.30 40.02
CA LEU A 812 30.47 21.10 39.22
C LEU A 812 31.47 20.14 39.91
N PRO A 813 31.21 18.82 39.91
CA PRO A 813 32.18 17.83 40.38
C PRO A 813 33.47 17.86 39.53
N LEU A 814 34.63 17.95 40.18
CA LEU A 814 35.95 18.00 39.51
C LEU A 814 36.28 16.75 38.66
N ASP A 815 35.60 15.63 38.91
CA ASP A 815 35.93 14.32 38.33
C ASP A 815 35.10 13.94 37.08
N ASN A 816 34.18 14.79 36.60
CA ASN A 816 33.24 14.42 35.51
C ASN A 816 33.10 15.53 34.42
N PRO A 817 33.75 15.40 33.25
CA PRO A 817 33.86 16.48 32.24
C PRO A 817 32.69 16.55 31.25
N SER A 818 31.50 16.07 31.61
CA SER A 818 30.37 15.92 30.66
C SER A 818 29.56 17.20 30.41
N GLU A 819 29.75 18.27 31.20
CA GLU A 819 29.15 19.59 30.96
C GLU A 819 30.24 20.60 30.54
N PRO A 820 30.00 21.49 29.55
CA PRO A 820 30.95 22.53 29.19
C PRO A 820 31.27 23.40 30.41
N LEU A 821 32.54 23.46 30.79
CA LEU A 821 33.03 24.19 31.98
C LEU A 821 32.83 25.72 31.90
N SER A 822 32.48 26.28 30.75
CA SER A 822 32.32 27.73 30.56
C SER A 822 31.27 28.06 29.51
N LEU A 823 30.20 28.76 29.92
CA LEU A 823 29.30 29.43 28.97
C LEU A 823 29.96 30.75 28.53
N GLU A 824 30.26 30.88 27.24
CA GLU A 824 30.70 32.16 26.69
C GLU A 824 29.53 33.15 26.62
N THR A 825 29.75 34.42 26.95
CA THR A 825 28.75 35.48 26.76
C THR A 825 29.11 36.32 25.53
N LEU A 826 28.22 36.31 24.53
CA LEU A 826 28.38 37.00 23.26
C LEU A 826 27.49 38.23 23.19
N TYR A 827 28.02 39.36 22.69
CA TYR A 827 27.29 40.63 22.63
C TYR A 827 27.01 41.05 21.19
N TYR A 828 25.80 41.57 20.97
CA TYR A 828 25.31 41.96 19.67
C TYR A 828 24.47 43.22 19.75
N GLN A 829 24.64 44.12 18.79
CA GLN A 829 23.79 45.30 18.64
C GLN A 829 22.82 45.12 17.47
N VAL A 830 21.55 45.41 17.70
CA VAL A 830 20.52 45.47 16.66
C VAL A 830 20.51 46.88 16.05
N LEU A 831 20.68 46.98 14.73
CA LEU A 831 20.83 48.24 14.02
C LEU A 831 19.81 48.39 12.87
N PRO A 832 19.39 49.62 12.52
CA PRO A 832 19.78 50.89 13.15
C PRO A 832 19.11 51.13 14.52
N SER A 833 19.76 51.94 15.35
CA SER A 833 19.16 52.49 16.57
C SER A 833 17.96 53.40 16.23
N GLY A 834 17.04 53.53 17.18
CA GLY A 834 15.84 54.36 17.08
C GLY A 834 14.61 53.59 16.58
N PRO A 835 13.44 54.24 16.53
CA PRO A 835 12.14 53.59 16.40
C PRO A 835 11.82 53.00 15.01
N GLY A 836 12.76 53.09 14.06
CA GLY A 836 12.59 52.55 12.71
C GLY A 836 12.61 51.02 12.67
N LEU A 837 12.65 50.44 11.46
CA LEU A 837 12.82 49.00 11.28
C LEU A 837 14.28 48.60 11.45
N ALA A 838 14.55 47.61 12.32
CA ALA A 838 15.86 46.96 12.40
C ALA A 838 16.17 46.24 11.09
N ARG A 839 17.45 46.21 10.70
CA ARG A 839 17.91 45.65 9.40
C ARG A 839 19.06 44.68 9.52
N ARG A 840 19.87 44.76 10.58
CA ARG A 840 21.03 43.89 10.78
C ARG A 840 21.41 43.76 12.25
N ILE A 841 22.19 42.72 12.52
CA ILE A 841 22.87 42.51 13.80
C ILE A 841 24.37 42.68 13.59
N GLU A 842 25.03 43.41 14.48
CA GLU A 842 26.47 43.61 14.50
C GLU A 842 27.05 43.02 15.80
N GLN A 843 28.08 42.18 15.70
CA GLN A 843 28.77 41.65 16.88
C GLN A 843 29.57 42.74 17.57
N ARG A 844 29.50 42.77 18.90
CA ARG A 844 30.19 43.71 19.77
C ARG A 844 31.13 42.96 20.71
N LEU A 845 32.18 43.65 21.16
CA LEU A 845 33.05 43.12 22.20
C LEU A 845 32.34 43.17 23.56
N ALA A 846 32.64 42.23 24.43
CA ALA A 846 32.15 42.25 25.80
C ALA A 846 32.59 43.55 26.51
N PRO A 847 31.71 44.16 27.34
CA PRO A 847 32.04 45.41 28.02
C PRO A 847 33.16 45.16 29.05
N THR A 848 34.24 45.94 28.96
CA THR A 848 35.34 45.89 29.92
C THR A 848 35.07 46.79 31.12
N ALA A 849 35.47 46.31 32.30
CA ALA A 849 35.38 47.08 33.54
C ALA A 849 36.24 48.35 33.46
N THR A 850 35.65 49.49 33.81
CA THR A 850 36.38 50.74 34.09
C THR A 850 36.74 50.80 35.57
N ASP A 851 37.80 51.53 35.94
CA ASP A 851 38.24 51.78 37.33
C ASP A 851 37.24 52.59 38.19
N LYS A 852 35.97 52.70 37.77
CA LYS A 852 34.93 53.38 38.54
C LYS A 852 34.44 52.46 39.67
N PRO A 853 34.35 52.95 40.92
CA PRO A 853 33.77 52.19 42.02
C PRO A 853 32.31 51.86 41.69
N PHE A 854 31.95 50.58 41.79
CA PHE A 854 30.62 50.06 41.49
C PHE A 854 30.01 49.42 42.73
N TYR A 855 28.69 49.53 42.87
CA TYR A 855 27.95 48.97 44.00
C TYR A 855 27.51 47.55 43.68
N ASP A 856 28.17 46.56 44.27
CA ASP A 856 27.75 45.17 44.16
C ASP A 856 26.51 44.92 45.03
N VAL A 857 25.46 44.46 44.35
CA VAL A 857 24.19 44.05 44.95
C VAL A 857 24.01 42.57 44.63
N GLN A 858 24.14 41.74 45.66
CA GLN A 858 23.91 40.31 45.58
C GLN A 858 22.55 39.98 46.17
N ALA A 859 21.80 39.09 45.52
CA ALA A 859 20.54 38.57 46.02
C ALA A 859 20.65 37.07 46.28
N ILE A 860 20.03 36.59 47.35
CA ILE A 860 19.88 35.17 47.67
C ILE A 860 18.38 34.91 47.86
N ILE A 861 17.85 33.92 47.14
CA ILE A 861 16.46 33.48 47.25
C ILE A 861 16.45 32.03 47.74
N GLU A 862 15.75 31.79 48.85
CA GLU A 862 15.63 30.47 49.47
C GLU A 862 14.14 30.14 49.69
N GLU A 863 13.79 28.86 49.59
CA GLU A 863 12.46 28.39 49.97
C GLU A 863 12.40 28.12 51.47
N ALA A 864 11.69 28.97 52.22
CA ALA A 864 11.55 28.83 53.66
C ALA A 864 10.52 27.75 54.06
N SER A 865 9.52 27.54 53.22
CA SER A 865 8.55 26.45 53.28
C SER A 865 7.92 26.25 51.88
N PRO A 866 7.30 25.09 51.57
CA PRO A 866 6.77 24.83 50.23
C PRO A 866 5.86 25.96 49.71
N GLY A 867 6.32 26.68 48.69
CA GLY A 867 5.63 27.82 48.08
C GLY A 867 5.86 29.20 48.73
N GLN A 868 6.73 29.31 49.75
CA GLN A 868 7.11 30.57 50.38
C GLN A 868 8.60 30.87 50.16
N LEU A 869 8.87 31.87 49.32
CA LEU A 869 10.20 32.36 48.99
C LEU A 869 10.62 33.45 49.98
N ASN A 870 11.83 33.37 50.51
CA ASN A 870 12.45 34.43 51.30
C ASN A 870 13.60 35.06 50.49
N THR A 871 13.67 36.39 50.48
CA THR A 871 14.75 37.14 49.81
C THR A 871 15.71 37.77 50.82
N THR A 872 17.01 37.58 50.61
CA THR A 872 18.08 38.30 51.32
C THR A 872 18.93 39.06 50.31
N LEU A 873 19.13 40.35 50.54
CA LEU A 873 19.94 41.24 49.70
C LEU A 873 21.20 41.67 50.45
N TYR A 874 22.35 41.51 49.81
CA TYR A 874 23.62 42.05 50.27
C TYR A 874 23.99 43.24 49.41
N CYS A 875 24.13 44.41 50.03
CA CYS A 875 24.64 45.61 49.37
C CYS A 875 25.97 45.98 50.01
N ASP A 876 27.07 45.86 49.26
CA ASP A 876 28.40 46.30 49.72
C ASP A 876 28.78 45.64 51.07
N ASN A 877 28.56 44.32 51.16
CA ASN A 877 28.71 43.45 52.35
C ASN A 877 27.76 43.73 53.54
N SER A 878 26.77 44.61 53.39
CA SER A 878 25.71 44.81 54.39
C SER A 878 24.51 43.92 54.06
N GLU A 879 24.09 43.08 55.00
CA GLU A 879 22.96 42.17 54.86
C GLU A 879 21.62 42.88 55.13
N PHE A 880 20.64 42.62 54.27
CA PHE A 880 19.25 43.02 54.45
C PHE A 880 18.37 41.80 54.15
N SER A 881 17.76 41.23 55.18
CA SER A 881 16.90 40.04 55.03
C SER A 881 15.42 40.39 55.21
N GLU A 882 14.57 39.63 54.54
CA GLU A 882 13.11 39.73 54.72
C GLU A 882 12.68 39.41 56.16
N LEU A 883 13.48 38.63 56.90
CA LEU A 883 13.26 38.34 58.32
C LEU A 883 13.41 39.58 59.22
N GLU A 884 14.33 40.48 58.89
CA GLU A 884 14.58 41.71 59.67
C GLU A 884 13.66 42.85 59.23
N TYR A 885 13.44 43.00 57.92
CA TYR A 885 12.78 44.18 57.35
C TYR A 885 11.35 43.94 56.85
N GLY A 886 10.91 42.68 56.70
CA GLY A 886 9.59 42.34 56.15
C GLY A 886 9.28 43.09 54.86
N ASP A 887 8.07 43.66 54.77
CA ASP A 887 7.60 44.47 53.63
C ASP A 887 8.47 45.72 53.34
N GLN A 888 9.36 46.12 54.26
CA GLN A 888 10.23 47.28 54.09
C GLN A 888 11.60 46.95 53.50
N LEU A 889 11.89 45.68 53.20
CA LEU A 889 13.19 45.21 52.70
C LEU A 889 13.71 46.09 51.56
N TYR A 890 12.96 46.19 50.46
CA TYR A 890 13.38 46.93 49.27
C TYR A 890 13.55 48.44 49.54
N ALA A 891 12.73 49.03 50.41
CA ALA A 891 12.84 50.44 50.78
C ALA A 891 14.08 50.73 51.67
N ALA A 892 14.48 49.78 52.51
CA ALA A 892 15.70 49.88 53.32
C ALA A 892 16.94 49.80 52.44
N VAL A 893 16.98 48.82 51.51
CA VAL A 893 18.08 48.69 50.54
C VAL A 893 18.15 49.90 49.61
N ALA A 894 17.01 50.40 49.10
CA ALA A 894 16.94 51.59 48.26
C ALA A 894 17.54 52.83 48.96
N ARG A 895 17.20 53.07 50.24
CA ARG A 895 17.76 54.18 51.03
C ARG A 895 19.28 54.05 51.22
N GLN A 896 19.77 52.83 51.46
CA GLN A 896 21.21 52.57 51.60
C GLN A 896 21.96 52.86 50.30
N ILE A 897 21.41 52.43 49.15
CA ILE A 897 21.99 52.68 47.83
C ILE A 897 22.00 54.18 47.52
N LEU A 898 20.87 54.88 47.72
CA LEU A 898 20.76 56.32 47.47
C LEU A 898 21.69 57.14 48.37
N GLY A 899 21.83 56.77 49.65
CA GLY A 899 22.67 57.47 50.61
C GLY A 899 24.18 57.39 50.31
N LYS A 900 24.60 56.41 49.51
CA LYS A 900 26.01 56.23 49.09
C LYS A 900 26.30 56.79 47.69
N ARG A 901 25.31 57.24 46.92
CA ARG A 901 25.55 57.79 45.56
C ARG A 901 26.21 59.16 45.61
N LEU A 902 27.35 59.29 44.90
CA LEU A 902 28.12 60.54 44.79
C LEU A 902 27.73 61.39 43.57
N GLU A 903 27.06 60.80 42.57
CA GLU A 903 26.62 61.49 41.36
C GLU A 903 25.18 62.02 41.50
N PRO A 904 24.87 63.24 41.01
CA PRO A 904 23.53 63.83 41.09
C PRO A 904 22.50 63.19 40.13
N GLN A 905 22.94 62.31 39.23
CA GLN A 905 22.05 61.64 38.27
C GLN A 905 21.53 60.32 38.86
N ARG A 906 20.21 60.13 38.82
CA ARG A 906 19.56 58.90 39.30
C ARG A 906 19.69 57.80 38.23
N TYR A 907 20.65 56.88 38.39
CA TYR A 907 20.73 55.64 37.59
C TYR A 907 20.06 54.46 38.30
N ARG A 908 19.74 53.37 37.59
CA ARG A 908 19.06 52.21 38.19
C ARG A 908 19.98 51.34 39.06
N CYS A 909 19.39 50.60 39.98
CA CYS A 909 20.04 49.54 40.73
C CYS A 909 20.02 48.28 39.88
N TYR A 910 21.17 47.63 39.78
CA TYR A 910 21.35 46.37 39.07
C TYR A 910 21.87 45.31 40.03
N ILE A 911 21.28 44.12 39.99
CA ILE A 911 21.75 42.95 40.73
C ILE A 911 22.88 42.33 39.92
N THR A 912 24.07 42.23 40.52
CA THR A 912 25.27 41.68 39.88
C THR A 912 25.58 40.24 40.26
N ASP A 913 24.85 39.69 41.23
CA ASP A 913 24.94 38.29 41.61
C ASP A 913 23.60 37.81 42.20
N LEU A 914 23.17 36.60 41.82
CA LEU A 914 21.92 36.00 42.28
C LEU A 914 22.13 34.52 42.57
N ASP A 915 21.80 34.12 43.78
CA ASP A 915 21.78 32.73 44.20
C ASP A 915 20.33 32.26 44.38
N ILE A 916 19.94 31.24 43.62
CA ILE A 916 18.66 30.55 43.72
C ILE A 916 18.85 29.04 43.93
N SER A 917 20.03 28.61 44.38
CA SER A 917 20.36 27.18 44.57
C SER A 917 19.38 26.45 45.48
N GLY A 918 18.80 27.13 46.47
CA GLY A 918 17.76 26.60 47.35
C GLY A 918 16.41 26.30 46.67
N LEU A 919 16.24 26.69 45.40
CA LEU A 919 15.01 26.49 44.60
C LEU A 919 15.15 25.41 43.52
N LEU A 920 16.31 24.77 43.40
CA LEU A 920 16.63 23.85 42.31
C LEU A 920 16.74 22.40 42.82
N ASP A 921 15.95 21.49 42.23
CA ASP A 921 15.91 20.05 42.57
C ASP A 921 17.14 19.26 42.04
N GLU A 922 18.31 19.42 42.66
CA GLU A 922 19.59 18.76 42.32
C GLU A 922 20.12 19.02 40.88
N ARG A 923 19.48 19.89 40.10
CA ARG A 923 19.88 20.28 38.73
C ARG A 923 20.49 21.69 38.70
N HIS A 924 21.42 21.93 37.79
CA HIS A 924 21.80 23.30 37.43
C HIS A 924 20.60 24.00 36.79
N GLY A 925 20.16 25.11 37.37
CA GLY A 925 19.07 25.92 36.82
C GLY A 925 19.48 26.55 35.49
N GLN A 926 18.55 26.63 34.55
CA GLN A 926 18.75 27.30 33.26
C GLN A 926 18.91 28.82 33.46
N SER A 927 19.80 29.49 32.70
CA SER A 927 20.08 30.92 32.89
C SER A 927 18.84 31.83 32.81
N ILE A 928 17.80 31.43 32.07
CA ILE A 928 16.51 32.14 32.01
C ILE A 928 15.84 32.33 33.38
N LEU A 929 15.95 31.35 34.28
CA LEU A 929 15.37 31.41 35.63
C LEU A 929 16.00 32.55 36.44
N PHE A 930 17.33 32.61 36.41
CA PHE A 930 18.11 33.65 37.07
C PHE A 930 17.75 35.04 36.52
N LEU A 931 17.60 35.18 35.21
CA LEU A 931 17.20 36.44 34.58
C LEU A 931 15.79 36.89 34.95
N ARG A 932 14.83 35.96 35.11
CA ARG A 932 13.46 36.27 35.56
C ARG A 932 13.45 36.82 36.99
N HIS A 933 14.08 36.12 37.93
CA HIS A 933 14.18 36.56 39.32
C HIS A 933 14.98 37.87 39.46
N LYS A 934 16.09 38.00 38.72
CA LYS A 934 16.84 39.25 38.61
C LYS A 934 15.94 40.42 38.22
N ALA A 935 15.15 40.26 37.15
CA ALA A 935 14.27 41.32 36.64
C ALA A 935 13.18 41.72 37.65
N GLU A 936 12.60 40.74 38.36
CA GLU A 936 11.58 40.96 39.39
C GLU A 936 12.16 41.73 40.58
N LEU A 937 13.29 41.29 41.13
CA LEU A 937 13.95 41.95 42.24
C LEU A 937 14.45 43.35 41.86
N GLU A 938 15.03 43.52 40.67
CA GLU A 938 15.43 44.84 40.17
C GLU A 938 14.23 45.76 40.00
N LYS A 939 13.08 45.25 39.56
CA LYS A 939 11.85 46.05 39.46
C LYS A 939 11.43 46.56 40.84
N LEU A 940 11.35 45.68 41.85
CA LEU A 940 10.97 46.05 43.22
C LEU A 940 11.96 47.05 43.85
N LEU A 941 13.27 46.85 43.65
CA LEU A 941 14.31 47.77 44.13
C LEU A 941 14.23 49.13 43.45
N ASN A 942 14.05 49.18 42.14
CA ASN A 942 13.98 50.43 41.40
C ASN A 942 12.68 51.19 41.69
N GLU A 943 11.54 50.50 41.85
CA GLU A 943 10.28 51.13 42.30
C GLU A 943 10.42 51.73 43.70
N ALA A 944 11.08 51.03 44.63
CA ALA A 944 11.35 51.53 45.97
C ALA A 944 12.30 52.75 45.95
N MET A 945 13.30 52.78 45.05
CA MET A 945 14.17 53.94 44.87
C MET A 945 13.47 55.14 44.23
N ASP A 946 12.50 54.93 43.35
CA ASP A 946 11.71 56.01 42.75
C ASP A 946 10.75 56.64 43.77
N GLN A 947 10.33 55.88 44.77
CA GLN A 947 9.46 56.34 45.87
C GLN A 947 10.22 56.99 47.04
N ALA A 948 11.54 56.75 47.16
CA ALA A 948 12.43 57.29 48.20
C ALA A 948 13.04 58.64 47.78
#